data_AF-A0A9E3N2N5-F1
#
_entry.id   AF-A0A9E3N2N5-F1
#
_cell.length_a   1.000
_cell.length_b   1.000
_cell.length_c   1.000
_cell.angle_alpha   90.00
_cell.angle_beta   90.00
_cell.angle_gamma   90.00
#
_symmetry.space_group_name_H-M   'P 1'
#
loop_
_entity.id
_entity.type
_entity.pdbx_description
1 polymer ?
#
loop_
_entity_poly.entity_id
_entity_poly.type
_entity_poly.pdbx_seq_one_letter_code
_entity_poly.pdbx_strand_id
1 'polypeptide(L)'
;MVLPVVDRVLMRAAGRPGVVAALVFGLAATVPASAAPSCAALEHADDRPLPAPAACLRRFGIASAGDAAGNDAAARRASADALFAAAKAADAAGRFDDAEAAIDCADAVLGPSADGPAREELLRQRGVLDYHRERIPQALSRFECGLQRATAREDRAAIARDLRNVGSALRRLGDYHGALAALTRSLEMQRAAGGEVQGSVYNNLADVFRDLGKSEQALRYYHDALAAFDRRGDAMNAAHVRQTLATLALDRGDVRTAQPLLESALAAYRDAGKRVYMLRAYAMLIRAALAGGDTAAARRWSADAFALADAHALPVPASLQREAARTERLTGQPAAAERRLRAAFAALSDADSDRAPLLEELAEALEAQGRHAEAFAALREAHALSERLAQARQDRQSEWLSTRFESTERERRIAVLEAERRQRILLTWLALAATLAAALAAALLLLRRRARARQHEIERQALHAAELARYRREAESLLGDRAHLQSLLDSREDALCLLDAEGQVLAANRAAVGLLAGAQDMALPVALSDLLDPADRAAFAAALERMEDAVVQRLALTGRGGRPVEARLEPWSHGDGWLVLALRPRTADEAGRSAGQAEPADQAADIGGPAPAPIDAAAPHEAFRRALVELMLAVVEAWERSTGSGRLELAEKSRIWAVNIDDGRLRARAMERYLSLAKLPQRPRWRDVLRSAYFVLGQCPLDEATRADLQVRVDAILSHTRRSALL
;
A
#
# COMPACT_ATOMS: atom_id res chain seq x y z
N MET A 1 7.00 -51.10 12.05
CA MET A 1 7.96 -51.46 10.98
C MET A 1 7.96 -50.31 9.99
N VAL A 2 9.02 -49.49 9.89
CA VAL A 2 10.36 -49.74 9.28
C VAL A 2 10.40 -49.24 7.82
N LEU A 3 11.22 -48.19 7.60
CA LEU A 3 11.70 -47.56 6.34
C LEU A 3 12.93 -48.34 5.77
N PRO A 4 13.72 -47.86 4.76
CA PRO A 4 13.57 -46.76 3.76
C PRO A 4 13.11 -47.30 2.37
N VAL A 5 13.53 -47.00 1.11
CA VAL A 5 14.64 -46.32 0.35
C VAL A 5 14.01 -45.91 -1.02
N VAL A 6 14.25 -44.81 -1.78
CA VAL A 6 15.26 -43.73 -1.97
C VAL A 6 16.55 -44.07 -2.74
N ASP A 7 16.54 -44.07 -4.09
CA ASP A 7 17.71 -43.64 -4.89
C ASP A 7 17.36 -43.23 -6.36
N ARG A 8 18.27 -42.46 -6.98
CA ARG A 8 18.50 -42.19 -8.43
C ARG A 8 17.46 -41.42 -9.25
N VAL A 9 17.52 -40.10 -9.11
CA VAL A 9 17.42 -39.18 -10.26
C VAL A 9 18.80 -38.54 -10.50
N LEU A 10 19.50 -38.93 -11.58
CA LEU A 10 20.53 -38.12 -12.27
C LEU A 10 21.16 -38.86 -13.47
N MET A 11 21.39 -38.10 -14.55
CA MET A 11 22.21 -38.35 -15.76
C MET A 11 21.50 -38.70 -17.09
N ARG A 12 21.97 -37.98 -18.13
CA ARG A 12 21.68 -38.08 -19.58
C ARG A 12 20.26 -37.60 -19.99
N ALA A 13 20.08 -36.77 -21.03
CA ALA A 13 21.05 -36.15 -21.95
C ALA A 13 20.69 -34.69 -22.26
N ALA A 14 21.67 -33.88 -22.65
CA ALA A 14 21.48 -32.49 -23.08
C ALA A 14 21.35 -32.39 -24.61
N GLY A 15 20.52 -31.47 -25.12
CA GLY A 15 20.41 -31.24 -26.55
C GLY A 15 19.43 -30.13 -26.97
N ARG A 16 19.98 -29.02 -27.45
CA ARG A 16 19.34 -27.89 -28.17
C ARG A 16 18.41 -26.96 -27.34
N PRO A 17 18.67 -25.63 -27.35
CA PRO A 17 17.73 -24.62 -26.85
C PRO A 17 16.82 -24.06 -27.96
N GLY A 18 15.65 -23.56 -27.57
CA GLY A 18 14.86 -22.62 -28.37
C GLY A 18 13.73 -23.22 -29.22
N VAL A 19 12.50 -23.08 -28.72
CA VAL A 19 11.31 -22.53 -29.42
C VAL A 19 10.37 -22.01 -28.32
N VAL A 20 9.58 -20.97 -28.62
CA VAL A 20 8.69 -20.30 -27.66
C VAL A 20 7.22 -20.57 -28.03
N ALA A 21 6.39 -20.70 -26.99
CA ALA A 21 4.92 -20.71 -26.97
C ALA A 21 4.16 -21.99 -27.40
N ALA A 22 2.91 -22.00 -26.92
CA ALA A 22 1.77 -22.87 -27.24
C ALA A 22 1.63 -24.25 -26.52
N LEU A 23 0.45 -24.41 -25.90
CA LEU A 23 -0.33 -25.64 -25.69
C LEU A 23 0.23 -26.75 -24.77
N VAL A 24 -0.25 -26.75 -23.52
CA VAL A 24 -1.15 -27.83 -23.06
C VAL A 24 -2.39 -27.18 -22.41
N PHE A 25 -3.58 -27.52 -22.87
CA PHE A 25 -4.84 -27.14 -22.23
C PHE A 25 -5.14 -28.10 -21.08
N GLY A 26 -5.45 -27.57 -19.89
CA GLY A 26 -6.03 -28.35 -18.79
C GLY A 26 -7.47 -27.90 -18.55
N LEU A 27 -8.46 -28.65 -19.02
CA LEU A 27 -9.86 -28.39 -18.70
C LEU A 27 -10.15 -28.75 -17.24
N ALA A 28 -10.06 -27.77 -16.35
CA ALA A 28 -10.79 -27.82 -15.09
C ALA A 28 -12.26 -27.48 -15.37
N ALA A 29 -13.07 -28.51 -15.63
CA ALA A 29 -14.53 -28.37 -15.71
C ALA A 29 -15.08 -28.04 -14.31
N THR A 30 -15.17 -26.75 -13.99
CA THR A 30 -15.69 -26.29 -12.70
C THR A 30 -17.19 -26.53 -12.63
N VAL A 31 -17.58 -27.57 -11.88
CA VAL A 31 -18.96 -27.71 -11.39
C VAL A 31 -19.35 -26.41 -10.66
N PRO A 32 -20.50 -25.79 -10.99
CA PRO A 32 -20.91 -24.52 -10.41
C PRO A 32 -21.41 -24.70 -8.97
N ALA A 33 -20.48 -24.82 -8.03
CA ALA A 33 -20.79 -24.68 -6.60
C ALA A 33 -21.19 -23.22 -6.34
N SER A 34 -22.42 -22.99 -5.86
CA SER A 34 -23.03 -21.67 -5.77
C SER A 34 -22.37 -20.77 -4.72
N ALA A 35 -21.38 -19.98 -5.14
CA ALA A 35 -21.11 -18.70 -4.51
C ALA A 35 -22.34 -17.78 -4.67
N ALA A 36 -22.48 -16.78 -3.80
CA ALA A 36 -23.48 -15.74 -4.01
C ALA A 36 -23.26 -15.08 -5.39
N PRO A 37 -24.32 -14.85 -6.21
CA PRO A 37 -24.16 -14.27 -7.52
C PRO A 37 -23.53 -12.88 -7.40
N SER A 38 -22.45 -12.64 -8.14
CA SER A 38 -21.76 -11.34 -8.09
C SER A 38 -22.72 -10.19 -8.42
N CYS A 39 -22.46 -8.99 -7.90
CA CYS A 39 -23.31 -7.83 -8.15
C CYS A 39 -23.46 -7.50 -9.66
N ALA A 40 -22.46 -7.84 -10.49
CA ALA A 40 -22.59 -7.78 -11.95
C ALA A 40 -23.49 -8.90 -12.52
N ALA A 41 -23.37 -10.13 -12.01
CA ALA A 41 -24.25 -11.24 -12.41
C ALA A 41 -25.71 -10.98 -12.00
N LEU A 42 -25.98 -10.33 -10.87
CA LEU A 42 -27.35 -9.96 -10.44
C LEU A 42 -28.02 -8.93 -11.36
N GLU A 43 -27.26 -8.09 -12.06
CA GLU A 43 -27.81 -7.15 -13.05
C GLU A 43 -28.14 -7.83 -14.39
N HIS A 44 -27.53 -8.97 -14.70
CA HIS A 44 -27.76 -9.76 -15.92
C HIS A 44 -28.59 -11.04 -15.66
N ALA A 45 -28.86 -11.38 -14.39
CA ALA A 45 -29.64 -12.58 -14.02
C ALA A 45 -31.10 -12.50 -14.46
N ASP A 46 -31.61 -11.29 -14.68
CA ASP A 46 -32.94 -11.02 -15.24
C ASP A 46 -32.88 -10.76 -16.77
N ASP A 47 -31.95 -11.40 -17.50
CA ASP A 47 -31.76 -11.37 -18.98
C ASP A 47 -32.98 -11.84 -19.82
N ARG A 48 -34.17 -11.90 -19.21
CA ARG A 48 -35.44 -12.19 -19.89
C ARG A 48 -35.84 -11.01 -20.79
N PRO A 49 -36.44 -11.26 -21.97
CA PRO A 49 -36.74 -10.19 -22.92
C PRO A 49 -37.72 -9.18 -22.34
N LEU A 50 -37.21 -7.96 -22.07
CA LEU A 50 -37.99 -6.89 -21.45
C LEU A 50 -39.11 -6.37 -22.38
N PRO A 51 -40.29 -6.03 -21.84
CA PRO A 51 -41.40 -5.47 -22.61
C PRO A 51 -41.08 -4.10 -23.20
N ALA A 52 -41.65 -3.78 -24.37
CA ALA A 52 -41.41 -2.50 -25.04
C ALA A 52 -41.88 -1.30 -24.18
N PRO A 53 -41.07 -0.24 -23.97
CA PRO A 53 -41.40 0.88 -23.07
C PRO A 53 -42.76 1.55 -23.36
N ALA A 54 -43.09 1.77 -24.63
CA ALA A 54 -44.38 2.36 -25.00
C ALA A 54 -45.58 1.44 -24.69
N ALA A 55 -45.40 0.13 -24.62
CA ALA A 55 -46.44 -0.81 -24.18
C ALA A 55 -46.57 -0.81 -22.65
N CYS A 56 -45.45 -0.68 -21.92
CA CYS A 56 -45.43 -0.54 -20.47
C CYS A 56 -46.19 0.69 -19.95
N LEU A 57 -45.90 1.87 -20.51
CA LEU A 57 -46.57 3.11 -20.11
C LEU A 57 -48.09 3.01 -20.34
N ARG A 58 -48.51 2.40 -21.46
CA ARG A 58 -49.94 2.10 -21.72
C ARG A 58 -50.54 1.09 -20.74
N ARG A 59 -49.84 -0.02 -20.39
CA ARG A 59 -50.32 -1.03 -19.43
C ARG A 59 -50.64 -0.42 -18.06
N PHE A 60 -49.81 0.51 -17.61
CA PHE A 60 -49.93 1.13 -16.28
C PHE A 60 -50.61 2.52 -16.30
N GLY A 61 -51.16 2.95 -17.44
CA GLY A 61 -51.89 4.22 -17.55
C GLY A 61 -51.03 5.48 -17.37
N ILE A 62 -49.72 5.36 -17.52
CA ILE A 62 -48.77 6.45 -17.31
C ILE A 62 -48.71 7.31 -18.57
N ALA A 63 -49.14 8.57 -18.44
CA ALA A 63 -49.07 9.53 -19.53
C ALA A 63 -47.61 9.80 -19.92
N SER A 64 -47.26 9.48 -21.16
CA SER A 64 -45.98 9.86 -21.72
C SER A 64 -45.94 11.38 -21.92
N ALA A 65 -45.01 12.06 -21.26
CA ALA A 65 -44.43 13.26 -21.85
C ALA A 65 -43.90 12.91 -23.26
N GLY A 66 -43.91 13.89 -24.18
CA GLY A 66 -43.55 13.67 -25.58
C GLY A 66 -42.23 12.90 -25.73
N ASP A 67 -42.23 11.86 -26.56
CA ASP A 67 -41.13 10.92 -26.72
C ASP A 67 -40.55 10.39 -25.40
N ALA A 68 -41.38 9.74 -24.58
CA ALA A 68 -40.92 8.92 -23.44
C ALA A 68 -40.08 7.67 -23.85
N ALA A 69 -39.91 7.41 -25.14
CA ALA A 69 -38.92 6.49 -25.71
C ALA A 69 -37.69 7.21 -26.30
N GLY A 70 -37.68 8.55 -26.28
CA GLY A 70 -36.61 9.43 -26.74
C GLY A 70 -35.53 9.66 -25.67
N ASN A 71 -34.65 10.62 -25.93
CA ASN A 71 -33.35 10.73 -25.26
C ASN A 71 -33.36 11.29 -23.83
N ASP A 72 -34.45 11.90 -23.35
CA ASP A 72 -34.48 12.54 -22.03
C ASP A 72 -34.42 11.52 -20.87
N ALA A 73 -33.37 11.62 -20.05
CA ALA A 73 -33.22 10.82 -18.85
C ALA A 73 -34.19 11.21 -17.73
N ALA A 74 -34.62 12.48 -17.65
CA ALA A 74 -35.53 12.94 -16.60
C ALA A 74 -36.96 12.40 -16.81
N ALA A 75 -37.50 12.47 -18.02
CA ALA A 75 -38.78 11.87 -18.38
C ALA A 75 -38.79 10.34 -18.18
N ARG A 76 -37.72 9.65 -18.58
CA ARG A 76 -37.56 8.20 -18.30
C ARG A 76 -37.53 7.92 -16.80
N ARG A 77 -36.81 8.73 -16.00
CA ARG A 77 -36.75 8.55 -14.55
C ARG A 77 -38.10 8.76 -13.87
N ALA A 78 -38.80 9.84 -14.17
CA ALA A 78 -40.13 10.11 -13.62
C ALA A 78 -41.15 9.01 -13.98
N SER A 79 -41.06 8.48 -15.20
CA SER A 79 -41.87 7.35 -15.66
C SER A 79 -41.56 6.04 -14.91
N ALA A 80 -40.27 5.79 -14.62
CA ALA A 80 -39.84 4.64 -13.82
C ALA A 80 -40.25 4.76 -12.34
N ASP A 81 -40.16 5.95 -11.75
CA ASP A 81 -40.61 6.19 -10.37
C ASP A 81 -42.14 6.01 -10.22
N ALA A 82 -42.93 6.37 -11.25
CA ALA A 82 -44.35 6.04 -11.31
C ALA A 82 -44.61 4.52 -11.46
N LEU A 83 -43.77 3.79 -12.21
CA LEU A 83 -43.84 2.33 -12.30
C LEU A 83 -43.45 1.64 -10.99
N PHE A 84 -42.49 2.16 -10.23
CA PHE A 84 -42.18 1.67 -8.87
C PHE A 84 -43.33 1.93 -7.88
N ALA A 85 -44.04 3.07 -8.01
CA ALA A 85 -45.25 3.32 -7.23
C ALA A 85 -46.38 2.32 -7.58
N ALA A 86 -46.57 1.98 -8.87
CA ALA A 86 -47.49 0.94 -9.31
C ALA A 86 -47.08 -0.45 -8.81
N ALA A 87 -45.79 -0.78 -8.86
CA ALA A 87 -45.24 -2.04 -8.35
C ALA A 87 -45.54 -2.21 -6.85
N LYS A 88 -45.21 -1.19 -6.04
CA LYS A 88 -45.50 -1.15 -4.60
C LYS A 88 -46.99 -1.27 -4.30
N ALA A 89 -47.88 -0.73 -5.16
CA ALA A 89 -49.33 -0.84 -4.99
C ALA A 89 -49.88 -2.23 -5.35
N ALA A 90 -49.25 -2.97 -6.27
CA ALA A 90 -49.58 -4.36 -6.58
C ALA A 90 -49.03 -5.33 -5.53
N ASP A 91 -47.78 -5.14 -5.12
CA ASP A 91 -47.08 -5.85 -4.05
C ASP A 91 -47.83 -5.76 -2.71
N ALA A 92 -48.20 -4.56 -2.27
CA ALA A 92 -49.02 -4.33 -1.08
C ALA A 92 -50.48 -4.83 -1.21
N ALA A 93 -50.85 -5.42 -2.34
CA ALA A 93 -52.12 -6.10 -2.60
C ALA A 93 -51.93 -7.59 -2.93
N GLY A 94 -50.72 -8.16 -2.71
CA GLY A 94 -50.40 -9.58 -2.96
C GLY A 94 -50.29 -9.97 -4.44
N ARG A 95 -50.46 -9.03 -5.38
CA ARG A 95 -50.34 -9.29 -6.83
C ARG A 95 -48.88 -9.19 -7.25
N PHE A 96 -48.07 -10.13 -6.79
CA PHE A 96 -46.62 -10.10 -6.98
C PHE A 96 -46.19 -10.11 -8.45
N ASP A 97 -46.99 -10.69 -9.35
CA ASP A 97 -46.65 -10.78 -10.78
C ASP A 97 -46.96 -9.46 -11.53
N ASP A 98 -47.97 -8.72 -11.09
CA ASP A 98 -48.18 -7.32 -11.51
C ASP A 98 -47.04 -6.42 -10.99
N ALA A 99 -46.57 -6.65 -9.77
CA ALA A 99 -45.45 -5.92 -9.19
C ALA A 99 -44.15 -6.19 -9.95
N GLU A 100 -43.88 -7.45 -10.31
CA GLU A 100 -42.74 -7.82 -11.13
C GLU A 100 -42.82 -7.21 -12.53
N ALA A 101 -43.99 -7.28 -13.18
CA ALA A 101 -44.21 -6.67 -14.48
C ALA A 101 -44.06 -5.15 -14.47
N ALA A 102 -44.43 -4.48 -13.37
CA ALA A 102 -44.21 -3.04 -13.19
C ALA A 102 -42.71 -2.70 -13.02
N ILE A 103 -41.95 -3.53 -12.29
CA ILE A 103 -40.49 -3.35 -12.11
C ILE A 103 -39.73 -3.63 -13.42
N ASP A 104 -40.07 -4.69 -14.15
CA ASP A 104 -39.50 -4.96 -15.49
C ASP A 104 -39.83 -3.82 -16.47
N CYS A 105 -41.04 -3.27 -16.39
CA CYS A 105 -41.41 -2.10 -17.18
C CYS A 105 -40.59 -0.85 -16.79
N ALA A 106 -40.24 -0.67 -15.52
CA ALA A 106 -39.35 0.41 -15.09
C ALA A 106 -37.92 0.20 -15.63
N ASP A 107 -37.42 -1.03 -15.63
CA ASP A 107 -36.13 -1.42 -16.21
C ASP A 107 -36.10 -1.11 -17.72
N ALA A 108 -37.14 -1.52 -18.44
CA ALA A 108 -37.30 -1.25 -19.87
C ALA A 108 -37.33 0.25 -20.20
N VAL A 109 -38.07 1.05 -19.40
CA VAL A 109 -38.18 2.50 -19.56
C VAL A 109 -36.88 3.23 -19.22
N LEU A 110 -36.08 2.73 -18.26
CA LEU A 110 -34.76 3.28 -17.93
C LEU A 110 -33.70 2.89 -18.97
N GLY A 111 -33.82 1.68 -19.55
CA GLY A 111 -32.97 1.18 -20.62
C GLY A 111 -31.55 0.80 -20.17
N PRO A 112 -30.68 0.34 -21.08
CA PRO A 112 -29.30 -0.04 -20.75
C PRO A 112 -28.51 1.13 -20.13
N SER A 113 -28.73 2.34 -20.62
CA SER A 113 -28.08 3.59 -20.21
C SER A 113 -28.60 4.21 -18.90
N ALA A 114 -29.31 3.46 -18.07
CA ALA A 114 -29.75 3.91 -16.74
C ALA A 114 -28.55 4.32 -15.86
N ASP A 115 -28.70 5.38 -15.08
CA ASP A 115 -27.64 5.85 -14.18
C ASP A 115 -27.54 5.00 -12.90
N GLY A 116 -26.46 5.21 -12.14
CA GLY A 116 -26.18 4.45 -10.90
C GLY A 116 -27.34 4.44 -9.90
N PRO A 117 -27.89 5.61 -9.51
CA PRO A 117 -29.06 5.69 -8.64
C PRO A 117 -30.30 4.99 -9.20
N ALA A 118 -30.52 4.99 -10.51
CA ALA A 118 -31.61 4.25 -11.12
C ALA A 118 -31.41 2.73 -11.08
N ARG A 119 -30.18 2.25 -11.30
CA ARG A 119 -29.82 0.83 -11.12
C ARG A 119 -29.93 0.37 -9.67
N GLU A 120 -29.50 1.20 -8.72
CA GLU A 120 -29.66 0.96 -7.28
C GLU A 120 -31.14 0.92 -6.85
N GLU A 121 -31.99 1.76 -7.46
CA GLU A 121 -33.43 1.69 -7.25
C GLU A 121 -34.03 0.38 -7.79
N LEU A 122 -33.71 0.00 -9.04
CA LEU A 122 -34.15 -1.28 -9.64
C LEU A 122 -33.77 -2.49 -8.77
N LEU A 123 -32.48 -2.61 -8.39
CA LEU A 123 -31.98 -3.70 -7.54
C LEU A 123 -32.76 -3.80 -6.23
N ARG A 124 -33.01 -2.65 -5.56
CA ARG A 124 -33.75 -2.60 -4.30
C ARG A 124 -35.24 -2.88 -4.46
N GLN A 125 -35.90 -2.43 -5.53
CA GLN A 125 -37.31 -2.74 -5.78
C GLN A 125 -37.49 -4.24 -6.08
N ARG A 126 -36.62 -4.83 -6.93
CA ARG A 126 -36.56 -6.30 -7.14
C ARG A 126 -36.31 -7.05 -5.82
N GLY A 127 -35.39 -6.56 -4.98
CA GLY A 127 -35.10 -7.15 -3.68
C GLY A 127 -36.25 -7.05 -2.66
N VAL A 128 -37.04 -5.98 -2.66
CA VAL A 128 -38.25 -5.86 -1.82
C VAL A 128 -39.32 -6.86 -2.27
N LEU A 129 -39.51 -7.02 -3.58
CA LEU A 129 -40.46 -8.01 -4.12
C LEU A 129 -40.04 -9.46 -3.78
N ASP A 130 -38.75 -9.80 -3.92
CA ASP A 130 -38.23 -11.09 -3.47
C ASP A 130 -38.44 -11.30 -1.95
N TYR A 131 -38.25 -10.25 -1.14
CA TYR A 131 -38.45 -10.31 0.30
C TYR A 131 -39.91 -10.61 0.68
N HIS A 132 -40.90 -10.07 -0.04
CA HIS A 132 -42.31 -10.41 0.17
C HIS A 132 -42.72 -11.75 -0.46
N ARG A 133 -41.97 -12.26 -1.45
CA ARG A 133 -42.13 -13.59 -2.05
C ARG A 133 -41.42 -14.72 -1.28
N GLU A 134 -41.04 -14.52 -0.01
CA GLU A 134 -40.23 -15.43 0.81
C GLU A 134 -38.82 -15.79 0.26
N ARG A 135 -38.34 -15.12 -0.81
CA ARG A 135 -37.05 -15.36 -1.48
C ARG A 135 -35.91 -14.59 -0.79
N ILE A 136 -35.74 -14.82 0.51
CA ILE A 136 -34.93 -13.95 1.37
C ILE A 136 -33.43 -13.97 1.03
N PRO A 137 -32.81 -15.09 0.61
CA PRO A 137 -31.42 -15.09 0.11
C PRO A 137 -31.22 -14.22 -1.14
N GLN A 138 -32.17 -14.25 -2.08
CA GLN A 138 -32.16 -13.46 -3.31
C GLN A 138 -32.35 -11.97 -3.01
N ALA A 139 -33.33 -11.65 -2.14
CA ALA A 139 -33.57 -10.30 -1.63
C ALA A 139 -32.31 -9.71 -0.98
N LEU A 140 -31.68 -10.47 -0.08
CA LEU A 140 -30.45 -10.06 0.60
C LEU A 140 -29.32 -9.80 -0.41
N SER A 141 -29.08 -10.70 -1.36
CA SER A 141 -28.02 -10.52 -2.37
C SER A 141 -28.26 -9.27 -3.24
N ARG A 142 -29.52 -8.99 -3.60
CA ARG A 142 -29.92 -7.75 -4.30
C ARG A 142 -29.71 -6.51 -3.43
N PHE A 143 -30.01 -6.56 -2.12
CA PHE A 143 -29.74 -5.45 -1.19
C PHE A 143 -28.24 -5.24 -0.92
N GLU A 144 -27.44 -6.29 -0.85
CA GLU A 144 -25.98 -6.21 -0.67
C GLU A 144 -25.29 -5.66 -1.91
N CYS A 145 -25.77 -6.01 -3.11
CA CYS A 145 -25.34 -5.39 -4.38
C CYS A 145 -25.72 -3.89 -4.44
N GLY A 146 -26.94 -3.51 -4.07
CA GLY A 146 -27.34 -2.10 -3.94
C GLY A 146 -26.45 -1.33 -2.97
N LEU A 147 -26.23 -1.88 -1.77
CA LEU A 147 -25.33 -1.33 -0.75
C LEU A 147 -23.89 -1.17 -1.26
N GLN A 148 -23.38 -2.12 -2.05
CA GLN A 148 -22.05 -2.04 -2.66
C GLN A 148 -21.95 -0.86 -3.64
N ARG A 149 -22.96 -0.66 -4.50
CA ARG A 149 -23.00 0.44 -5.48
C ARG A 149 -23.17 1.80 -4.80
N ALA A 150 -24.10 1.91 -3.85
CA ALA A 150 -24.29 3.08 -3.01
C ALA A 150 -23.00 3.47 -2.26
N THR A 151 -22.24 2.47 -1.75
CA THR A 151 -20.94 2.68 -1.11
C THR A 151 -19.88 3.17 -2.10
N ALA A 152 -19.82 2.62 -3.32
CA ALA A 152 -18.89 3.06 -4.36
C ALA A 152 -19.21 4.48 -4.90
N ARG A 153 -20.42 4.98 -4.68
CA ARG A 153 -20.85 6.37 -4.97
C ARG A 153 -20.77 7.32 -3.77
N GLU A 154 -20.42 6.80 -2.59
CA GLU A 154 -20.49 7.50 -1.29
C GLU A 154 -21.89 8.06 -0.91
N ASP A 155 -22.98 7.57 -1.52
CA ASP A 155 -24.34 8.02 -1.23
C ASP A 155 -24.81 7.50 0.14
N ARG A 156 -24.62 8.32 1.18
CA ARG A 156 -25.02 8.02 2.56
C ARG A 156 -26.51 7.74 2.72
N ALA A 157 -27.38 8.31 1.87
CA ALA A 157 -28.83 8.11 1.94
C ALA A 157 -29.27 6.81 1.25
N ALA A 158 -28.59 6.38 0.19
CA ALA A 158 -28.72 5.02 -0.36
C ALA A 158 -28.15 3.97 0.61
N ILE A 159 -26.90 4.13 1.06
CA ILE A 159 -26.25 3.21 2.03
C ILE A 159 -27.13 2.97 3.26
N ALA A 160 -27.71 4.01 3.86
CA ALA A 160 -28.58 3.86 5.03
C ALA A 160 -29.91 3.13 4.73
N ARG A 161 -30.51 3.35 3.54
CA ARG A 161 -31.73 2.64 3.10
C ARG A 161 -31.45 1.16 2.84
N ASP A 162 -30.32 0.85 2.21
CA ASP A 162 -29.95 -0.52 1.85
C ASP A 162 -29.49 -1.30 3.08
N LEU A 163 -28.74 -0.69 4.01
CA LEU A 163 -28.43 -1.28 5.33
C LEU A 163 -29.71 -1.66 6.12
N ARG A 164 -30.77 -0.84 6.06
CA ARG A 164 -32.06 -1.18 6.70
C ARG A 164 -32.70 -2.42 6.06
N ASN A 165 -32.61 -2.56 4.73
CA ASN A 165 -33.13 -3.71 3.99
C ASN A 165 -32.29 -4.98 4.24
N VAL A 166 -30.96 -4.89 4.16
CA VAL A 166 -30.02 -5.95 4.54
C VAL A 166 -30.33 -6.45 5.95
N GLY A 167 -30.45 -5.56 6.93
CA GLY A 167 -30.78 -5.96 8.30
C GLY A 167 -32.17 -6.61 8.45
N SER A 168 -33.14 -6.19 7.63
CA SER A 168 -34.47 -6.81 7.58
C SER A 168 -34.40 -8.25 7.05
N ALA A 169 -33.59 -8.50 6.01
CA ALA A 169 -33.40 -9.82 5.44
C ALA A 169 -32.59 -10.73 6.37
N LEU A 170 -31.51 -10.23 6.97
CA LEU A 170 -30.69 -10.97 7.96
C LEU A 170 -31.52 -11.40 9.18
N ARG A 171 -32.43 -10.54 9.70
CA ARG A 171 -33.37 -10.92 10.77
C ARG A 171 -34.20 -12.15 10.41
N ARG A 172 -34.75 -12.17 9.19
CA ARG A 172 -35.60 -13.26 8.69
C ARG A 172 -34.84 -14.55 8.36
N LEU A 173 -33.53 -14.43 8.18
CA LEU A 173 -32.59 -15.54 8.03
C LEU A 173 -31.94 -15.92 9.39
N GLY A 174 -32.42 -15.35 10.51
CA GLY A 174 -31.96 -15.64 11.87
C GLY A 174 -30.58 -15.10 12.24
N ASP A 175 -29.90 -14.38 11.34
CA ASP A 175 -28.68 -13.64 11.67
C ASP A 175 -29.03 -12.34 12.39
N TYR A 176 -29.46 -12.46 13.65
CA TYR A 176 -29.80 -11.33 14.51
C TYR A 176 -28.59 -10.42 14.80
N HIS A 177 -27.36 -10.95 14.75
CA HIS A 177 -26.15 -10.16 14.98
C HIS A 177 -25.82 -9.27 13.77
N GLY A 178 -25.83 -9.83 12.56
CA GLY A 178 -25.72 -9.07 11.32
C GLY A 178 -26.89 -8.09 11.12
N ALA A 179 -28.11 -8.50 11.51
CA ALA A 179 -29.27 -7.62 11.51
C ALA A 179 -29.08 -6.39 12.43
N LEU A 180 -28.68 -6.59 13.69
CA LEU A 180 -28.39 -5.50 14.62
C LEU A 180 -27.25 -4.60 14.12
N ALA A 181 -26.18 -5.17 13.56
CA ALA A 181 -25.07 -4.40 13.01
C ALA A 181 -25.49 -3.50 11.84
N ALA A 182 -26.24 -4.05 10.88
CA ALA A 182 -26.72 -3.31 9.72
C ALA A 182 -27.75 -2.22 10.11
N LEU A 183 -28.71 -2.55 10.98
CA LEU A 183 -29.74 -1.61 11.46
C LEU A 183 -29.16 -0.50 12.35
N THR A 184 -28.20 -0.81 13.23
CA THR A 184 -27.52 0.18 14.06
C THR A 184 -26.70 1.14 13.18
N ARG A 185 -25.96 0.62 12.19
CA ARG A 185 -25.23 1.47 11.24
C ARG A 185 -26.16 2.34 10.39
N SER A 186 -27.33 1.83 9.99
CA SER A 186 -28.38 2.63 9.32
C SER A 186 -28.90 3.76 10.24
N LEU A 187 -29.12 3.46 11.52
CA LEU A 187 -29.58 4.42 12.54
C LEU A 187 -28.55 5.53 12.79
N GLU A 188 -27.28 5.17 12.97
CA GLU A 188 -26.15 6.11 13.09
C GLU A 188 -26.00 6.94 11.81
N MET A 189 -26.09 6.29 10.64
CA MET A 189 -26.25 6.85 9.29
C MET A 189 -27.17 8.08 9.26
N GLN A 190 -28.41 7.85 9.67
CA GLN A 190 -29.48 8.84 9.59
C GLN A 190 -29.35 9.92 10.67
N ARG A 191 -28.93 9.56 11.89
CA ARG A 191 -28.65 10.54 12.96
C ARG A 191 -27.51 11.49 12.61
N ALA A 192 -26.43 10.98 12.03
CA ALA A 192 -25.27 11.77 11.60
C ALA A 192 -25.59 12.71 10.42
N ALA A 193 -26.66 12.46 9.68
CA ALA A 193 -27.16 13.36 8.63
C ALA A 193 -28.00 14.54 9.17
N GLY A 194 -28.28 14.60 10.49
CA GLY A 194 -29.07 15.66 11.14
C GLY A 194 -30.57 15.64 10.83
N GLY A 195 -31.00 14.89 9.82
CA GLY A 195 -32.40 14.61 9.52
C GLY A 195 -33.03 13.63 10.50
N GLU A 196 -34.37 13.56 10.48
CA GLU A 196 -35.09 12.59 11.30
C GLU A 196 -34.88 11.15 10.77
N VAL A 197 -34.70 10.21 11.71
CA VAL A 197 -34.62 8.77 11.45
C VAL A 197 -35.94 8.22 10.91
N GLN A 198 -35.88 7.37 9.88
CA GLN A 198 -37.01 6.61 9.38
C GLN A 198 -37.55 5.64 10.45
N GLY A 199 -38.85 5.73 10.78
CA GLY A 199 -39.49 4.84 11.77
C GLY A 199 -39.34 3.34 11.46
N SER A 200 -39.14 2.97 10.20
CA SER A 200 -38.87 1.59 9.78
C SER A 200 -37.50 1.05 10.22
N VAL A 201 -36.52 1.89 10.54
CA VAL A 201 -35.26 1.46 11.19
C VAL A 201 -35.55 1.06 12.62
N TYR A 202 -36.30 1.89 13.36
CA TYR A 202 -36.71 1.60 14.73
C TYR A 202 -37.63 0.37 14.82
N ASN A 203 -38.61 0.24 13.92
CA ASN A 203 -39.46 -0.96 13.86
C ASN A 203 -38.64 -2.23 13.63
N ASN A 204 -37.68 -2.19 12.69
CA ASN A 204 -36.86 -3.36 12.39
C ASN A 204 -35.91 -3.71 13.56
N LEU A 205 -35.40 -2.72 14.31
CA LEU A 205 -34.67 -2.96 15.56
C LEU A 205 -35.59 -3.58 16.61
N ALA A 206 -36.81 -3.05 16.79
CA ALA A 206 -37.80 -3.54 17.73
C ALA A 206 -38.20 -5.01 17.44
N ASP A 207 -38.35 -5.36 16.16
CA ASP A 207 -38.52 -6.73 15.70
C ASP A 207 -37.34 -7.61 16.14
N VAL A 208 -36.08 -7.24 15.86
CA VAL A 208 -34.91 -8.06 16.27
C VAL A 208 -34.84 -8.20 17.80
N PHE A 209 -35.11 -7.14 18.55
CA PHE A 209 -35.12 -7.21 20.01
C PHE A 209 -36.27 -8.08 20.56
N ARG A 210 -37.45 -8.10 19.91
CA ARG A 210 -38.54 -9.04 20.24
C ARG A 210 -38.12 -10.48 19.94
N ASP A 211 -37.55 -10.74 18.77
CA ASP A 211 -37.13 -12.07 18.34
C ASP A 211 -36.01 -12.63 19.25
N LEU A 212 -35.18 -11.76 19.82
CA LEU A 212 -34.18 -12.07 20.86
C LEU A 212 -34.74 -12.12 22.29
N GLY A 213 -36.07 -12.04 22.49
CA GLY A 213 -36.74 -12.07 23.80
C GLY A 213 -36.55 -10.80 24.67
N LYS A 214 -35.93 -9.74 24.16
CA LYS A 214 -35.57 -8.52 24.90
C LYS A 214 -36.72 -7.50 24.90
N SER A 215 -37.85 -7.90 25.48
CA SER A 215 -39.13 -7.20 25.47
C SER A 215 -39.08 -5.70 25.76
N GLU A 216 -38.31 -5.26 26.76
CA GLU A 216 -38.19 -3.83 27.11
C GLU A 216 -37.48 -3.00 26.04
N GLN A 217 -36.48 -3.59 25.38
CA GLN A 217 -35.77 -2.94 24.28
C GLN A 217 -36.67 -2.89 23.05
N ALA A 218 -37.43 -3.96 22.78
CA ALA A 218 -38.42 -3.99 21.71
C ALA A 218 -39.51 -2.92 21.89
N LEU A 219 -40.15 -2.84 23.06
CA LEU A 219 -41.19 -1.83 23.35
C LEU A 219 -40.69 -0.40 23.13
N ARG A 220 -39.50 -0.06 23.65
CA ARG A 220 -38.89 1.26 23.44
C ARG A 220 -38.73 1.59 21.96
N TYR A 221 -38.17 0.66 21.18
CA TYR A 221 -37.99 0.89 19.74
C TYR A 221 -39.31 0.90 18.95
N TYR A 222 -40.36 0.20 19.38
CA TYR A 222 -41.70 0.37 18.79
C TYR A 222 -42.30 1.75 19.10
N HIS A 223 -42.09 2.30 20.29
CA HIS A 223 -42.51 3.68 20.59
C HIS A 223 -41.71 4.73 19.80
N ASP A 224 -40.39 4.55 19.66
CA ASP A 224 -39.54 5.39 18.79
C ASP A 224 -40.00 5.32 17.32
N ALA A 225 -40.37 4.12 16.83
CA ALA A 225 -40.92 3.91 15.49
C ALA A 225 -42.26 4.62 15.31
N LEU A 226 -43.20 4.42 16.24
CA LEU A 226 -44.53 5.03 16.21
C LEU A 226 -44.44 6.56 16.17
N ALA A 227 -43.63 7.15 17.05
CA ALA A 227 -43.41 8.60 17.09
C ALA A 227 -42.76 9.14 15.80
N ALA A 228 -41.89 8.36 15.15
CA ALA A 228 -41.28 8.74 13.86
C ALA A 228 -42.22 8.55 12.66
N PHE A 229 -43.21 7.67 12.72
CA PHE A 229 -44.27 7.58 11.71
C PHE A 229 -45.32 8.69 11.90
N ASP A 230 -45.76 8.94 13.14
CA ASP A 230 -46.76 9.96 13.44
C ASP A 230 -46.27 11.38 13.11
N ARG A 231 -45.01 11.73 13.43
CA ARG A 231 -44.40 13.03 13.02
C ARG A 231 -44.30 13.23 11.50
N ARG A 232 -44.42 12.15 10.71
CA ARG A 232 -44.40 12.16 9.23
C ARG A 232 -45.79 12.07 8.61
N GLY A 233 -46.85 11.88 9.39
CA GLY A 233 -48.17 11.54 8.88
C GLY A 233 -48.25 10.16 8.23
N ASP A 234 -47.30 9.25 8.49
CA ASP A 234 -47.31 7.88 7.96
C ASP A 234 -48.27 6.99 8.78
N ALA A 235 -49.55 7.31 8.70
CA ALA A 235 -50.62 6.67 9.45
C ALA A 235 -50.70 5.15 9.20
N MET A 236 -50.29 4.69 8.01
CA MET A 236 -50.25 3.28 7.64
C MET A 236 -49.19 2.50 8.44
N ASN A 237 -47.94 2.96 8.44
CA ASN A 237 -46.90 2.28 9.22
C ASN A 237 -47.10 2.49 10.73
N ALA A 238 -47.62 3.65 11.15
CA ALA A 238 -48.05 3.87 12.53
C ALA A 238 -49.11 2.84 12.97
N ALA A 239 -50.11 2.53 12.13
CA ALA A 239 -51.12 1.52 12.42
C ALA A 239 -50.53 0.10 12.54
N HIS A 240 -49.57 -0.28 11.69
CA HIS A 240 -48.87 -1.57 11.80
C HIS A 240 -48.07 -1.67 13.12
N VAL A 241 -47.43 -0.58 13.56
CA VAL A 241 -46.76 -0.52 14.88
C VAL A 241 -47.76 -0.60 16.03
N ARG A 242 -48.90 0.10 15.94
CA ARG A 242 -49.99 0.03 16.95
C ARG A 242 -50.54 -1.39 17.10
N GLN A 243 -50.76 -2.12 16.00
CA GLN A 243 -51.13 -3.55 16.07
C GLN A 243 -50.05 -4.39 16.77
N THR A 244 -48.77 -4.15 16.46
CA THR A 244 -47.67 -4.91 17.06
C THR A 244 -47.58 -4.66 18.57
N LEU A 245 -47.68 -3.40 19.00
CA LEU A 245 -47.78 -3.01 20.41
C LEU A 245 -49.03 -3.62 21.09
N ALA A 246 -50.18 -3.62 20.43
CA ALA A 246 -51.40 -4.22 20.96
C ALA A 246 -51.27 -5.75 21.13
N THR A 247 -50.58 -6.44 20.22
CA THR A 247 -50.26 -7.87 20.36
C THR A 247 -49.45 -8.10 21.64
N LEU A 248 -48.38 -7.34 21.82
CA LEU A 248 -47.50 -7.40 23.00
C LEU A 248 -48.21 -7.01 24.31
N ALA A 249 -49.30 -6.24 24.25
CA ALA A 249 -50.16 -5.94 25.38
C ALA A 249 -51.13 -7.11 25.69
N LEU A 250 -51.80 -7.68 24.67
CA LEU A 250 -52.66 -8.86 24.82
C LEU A 250 -51.91 -10.09 25.33
N ASP A 251 -50.66 -10.29 24.88
CA ASP A 251 -49.82 -11.40 25.33
C ASP A 251 -49.36 -11.25 26.80
N ARG A 252 -49.56 -10.06 27.40
CA ARG A 252 -49.43 -9.78 28.84
C ARG A 252 -50.77 -9.70 29.59
N GLY A 253 -51.90 -9.92 28.90
CA GLY A 253 -53.25 -9.73 29.43
C GLY A 253 -53.73 -8.27 29.53
N ASP A 254 -52.96 -7.30 29.05
CA ASP A 254 -53.33 -5.87 29.08
C ASP A 254 -54.27 -5.51 27.92
N VAL A 255 -55.52 -5.92 28.05
CA VAL A 255 -56.62 -5.55 27.14
C VAL A 255 -56.85 -4.04 27.13
N ARG A 256 -56.59 -3.34 28.25
CA ARG A 256 -56.85 -1.89 28.40
C ARG A 256 -55.91 -1.05 27.54
N THR A 257 -54.66 -1.44 27.39
CA THR A 257 -53.71 -0.82 26.44
C THR A 257 -53.94 -1.34 25.03
N ALA A 258 -54.26 -2.62 24.85
CA ALA A 258 -54.42 -3.22 23.52
C ALA A 258 -55.59 -2.65 22.71
N GLN A 259 -56.78 -2.52 23.31
CA GLN A 259 -57.98 -2.11 22.59
C GLN A 259 -57.87 -0.74 21.88
N PRO A 260 -57.48 0.38 22.54
CA PRO A 260 -57.41 1.68 21.88
C PRO A 260 -56.33 1.74 20.78
N LEU A 261 -55.25 0.96 20.91
CA LEU A 261 -54.24 0.81 19.85
C LEU A 261 -54.82 0.13 18.61
N LEU A 262 -55.67 -0.89 18.78
CA LEU A 262 -56.34 -1.60 17.69
C LEU A 262 -57.46 -0.78 17.05
N GLU A 263 -58.24 -0.03 17.83
CA GLU A 263 -59.27 0.88 17.33
C GLU A 263 -58.65 2.02 16.52
N SER A 264 -57.53 2.58 16.99
CA SER A 264 -56.73 3.56 16.23
C SER A 264 -56.15 2.99 14.93
N ALA A 265 -55.65 1.74 14.95
CA ALA A 265 -55.17 1.08 13.74
C ALA A 265 -56.31 0.79 12.74
N LEU A 266 -57.47 0.33 13.22
CA LEU A 266 -58.66 0.08 12.40
C LEU A 266 -59.18 1.37 11.75
N ALA A 267 -59.15 2.50 12.47
CA ALA A 267 -59.48 3.82 11.91
C ALA A 267 -58.52 4.17 10.75
N ALA A 268 -57.21 4.15 10.98
CA ALA A 268 -56.22 4.45 9.94
C ALA A 268 -56.34 3.53 8.70
N TYR A 269 -56.65 2.24 8.87
CA TYR A 269 -56.92 1.34 7.74
C TYR A 269 -58.24 1.63 7.02
N ARG A 270 -59.28 2.10 7.73
CA ARG A 270 -60.56 2.53 7.14
C ARG A 270 -60.34 3.77 6.28
N ASP A 271 -59.65 4.77 6.82
CA ASP A 271 -59.38 6.05 6.15
C ASP A 271 -58.48 5.86 4.91
N ALA A 272 -57.50 4.94 4.99
CA ALA A 272 -56.68 4.53 3.85
C ALA A 272 -57.34 3.50 2.91
N GLY A 273 -58.60 3.12 3.14
CA GLY A 273 -59.37 2.17 2.33
C GLY A 273 -58.86 0.73 2.33
N LYS A 274 -57.96 0.37 3.26
CA LYS A 274 -57.21 -0.91 3.30
C LYS A 274 -57.99 -2.03 3.98
N ARG A 275 -59.11 -2.42 3.35
CA ARG A 275 -60.07 -3.42 3.85
C ARG A 275 -59.45 -4.72 4.37
N VAL A 276 -58.42 -5.27 3.72
CA VAL A 276 -57.73 -6.50 4.17
C VAL A 276 -57.00 -6.30 5.51
N TYR A 277 -56.41 -5.13 5.76
CA TYR A 277 -55.84 -4.80 7.08
C TYR A 277 -56.91 -4.50 8.12
N MET A 278 -58.08 -3.99 7.71
CA MET A 278 -59.25 -3.89 8.60
C MET A 278 -59.70 -5.27 9.09
N LEU A 279 -59.82 -6.28 8.22
CA LEU A 279 -60.17 -7.66 8.62
C LEU A 279 -59.18 -8.24 9.64
N ARG A 280 -57.87 -7.97 9.46
CA ARG A 280 -56.84 -8.34 10.44
C ARG A 280 -56.97 -7.58 11.76
N ALA A 281 -57.33 -6.29 11.73
CA ALA A 281 -57.59 -5.51 12.94
C ALA A 281 -58.85 -5.99 13.68
N TYR A 282 -59.92 -6.36 12.97
CA TYR A 282 -61.11 -6.97 13.57
C TYR A 282 -60.79 -8.30 14.27
N ALA A 283 -59.99 -9.19 13.68
CA ALA A 283 -59.57 -10.42 14.34
C ALA A 283 -58.88 -10.15 15.69
N MET A 284 -58.02 -9.13 15.75
CA MET A 284 -57.34 -8.72 16.98
C MET A 284 -58.29 -8.06 17.98
N LEU A 285 -59.28 -7.28 17.54
CA LEU A 285 -60.32 -6.71 18.40
C LEU A 285 -61.24 -7.79 18.99
N ILE A 286 -61.51 -8.86 18.24
CA ILE A 286 -62.23 -10.04 18.75
C ILE A 286 -61.37 -10.73 19.82
N ARG A 287 -60.08 -11.01 19.55
CA ARG A 287 -59.14 -11.56 20.54
C ARG A 287 -59.09 -10.69 21.82
N ALA A 288 -59.05 -9.37 21.68
CA ALA A 288 -59.03 -8.43 22.80
C ALA A 288 -60.34 -8.46 23.60
N ALA A 289 -61.50 -8.42 22.92
CA ALA A 289 -62.80 -8.48 23.56
C ALA A 289 -63.01 -9.80 24.31
N LEU A 290 -62.64 -10.94 23.72
CA LEU A 290 -62.68 -12.25 24.37
C LEU A 290 -61.76 -12.35 25.59
N ALA A 291 -60.53 -11.82 25.49
CA ALA A 291 -59.61 -11.75 26.64
C ALA A 291 -60.13 -10.83 27.78
N GLY A 292 -60.95 -9.83 27.45
CA GLY A 292 -61.68 -9.01 28.42
C GLY A 292 -63.03 -9.58 28.87
N GLY A 293 -63.45 -10.75 28.37
CA GLY A 293 -64.74 -11.38 28.66
C GLY A 293 -65.95 -10.82 27.88
N ASP A 294 -65.77 -9.80 27.04
CA ASP A 294 -66.85 -9.17 26.28
C ASP A 294 -67.20 -9.97 25.00
N THR A 295 -67.96 -11.05 25.19
CA THR A 295 -68.53 -11.86 24.11
C THR A 295 -69.60 -11.12 23.28
N ALA A 296 -70.05 -9.92 23.68
CA ALA A 296 -70.97 -9.10 22.90
C ALA A 296 -70.22 -8.22 21.89
N ALA A 297 -69.15 -7.54 22.31
CA ALA A 297 -68.23 -6.86 21.39
C ALA A 297 -67.55 -7.84 20.45
N ALA A 298 -67.11 -9.02 20.92
CA ALA A 298 -66.55 -10.07 20.07
C ALA A 298 -67.50 -10.49 18.93
N ARG A 299 -68.79 -10.72 19.24
CA ARG A 299 -69.81 -11.03 18.22
C ARG A 299 -70.06 -9.86 17.27
N ARG A 300 -70.12 -8.63 17.76
CA ARG A 300 -70.30 -7.42 16.91
C ARG A 300 -69.13 -7.23 15.95
N TRP A 301 -67.90 -7.28 16.46
CA TRP A 301 -66.69 -7.17 15.64
C TRP A 301 -66.55 -8.32 14.63
N SER A 302 -67.02 -9.52 14.96
CA SER A 302 -67.12 -10.64 13.99
C SER A 302 -68.12 -10.31 12.88
N ALA A 303 -69.34 -9.90 13.23
CA ALA A 303 -70.37 -9.53 12.25
C ALA A 303 -69.94 -8.38 11.33
N ASP A 304 -69.36 -7.31 11.88
CA ASP A 304 -68.81 -6.18 11.11
C ASP A 304 -67.75 -6.64 10.10
N ALA A 305 -66.88 -7.58 10.50
CA ALA A 305 -65.79 -8.07 9.67
C ALA A 305 -66.27 -9.00 8.54
N PHE A 306 -67.24 -9.88 8.80
CA PHE A 306 -67.84 -10.71 7.74
C PHE A 306 -68.67 -9.85 6.76
N ALA A 307 -69.46 -8.90 7.26
CA ALA A 307 -70.16 -7.96 6.40
C ALA A 307 -69.22 -7.14 5.50
N LEU A 308 -68.06 -6.72 6.02
CA LEU A 308 -67.02 -6.04 5.22
C LEU A 308 -66.38 -6.97 4.17
N ALA A 309 -66.22 -8.26 4.49
CA ALA A 309 -65.67 -9.24 3.56
C ALA A 309 -66.66 -9.56 2.43
N ASP A 310 -67.92 -9.85 2.76
CA ASP A 310 -68.97 -10.20 1.82
C ASP A 310 -69.30 -9.04 0.87
N ALA A 311 -69.45 -7.82 1.39
CA ALA A 311 -69.76 -6.63 0.60
C ALA A 311 -68.66 -6.24 -0.41
N HIS A 312 -67.47 -6.85 -0.32
CA HIS A 312 -66.32 -6.55 -1.16
C HIS A 312 -65.61 -7.82 -1.70
N ALA A 313 -66.24 -9.00 -1.59
CA ALA A 313 -65.71 -10.30 -2.01
C ALA A 313 -64.25 -10.56 -1.56
N LEU A 314 -63.93 -10.20 -0.32
CA LEU A 314 -62.56 -10.28 0.21
C LEU A 314 -62.22 -11.68 0.74
N PRO A 315 -60.98 -12.17 0.56
CA PRO A 315 -60.52 -13.37 1.24
C PRO A 315 -60.50 -13.14 2.76
N VAL A 316 -61.26 -13.94 3.51
CA VAL A 316 -61.30 -13.87 4.97
C VAL A 316 -60.02 -14.50 5.56
N PRO A 317 -59.20 -13.78 6.35
CA PRO A 317 -58.02 -14.35 6.97
C PRO A 317 -58.36 -15.52 7.92
N ALA A 318 -57.53 -16.56 7.94
CA ALA A 318 -57.73 -17.71 8.82
C ALA A 318 -57.69 -17.31 10.31
N SER A 319 -56.84 -16.36 10.70
CA SER A 319 -56.89 -15.69 12.01
C SER A 319 -58.26 -15.08 12.36
N LEU A 320 -58.98 -14.46 11.40
CA LEU A 320 -60.34 -13.95 11.63
C LEU A 320 -61.35 -15.09 11.77
N GLN A 321 -61.23 -16.16 10.95
CA GLN A 321 -62.07 -17.36 11.09
C GLN A 321 -61.87 -18.04 12.47
N ARG A 322 -60.63 -18.07 12.99
CA ARG A 322 -60.30 -18.65 14.29
C ARG A 322 -60.94 -17.89 15.46
N GLU A 323 -60.73 -16.57 15.56
CA GLU A 323 -61.31 -15.80 16.67
C GLU A 323 -62.86 -15.71 16.56
N ALA A 324 -63.42 -15.78 15.35
CA ALA A 324 -64.86 -15.91 15.14
C ALA A 324 -65.39 -17.28 15.62
N ALA A 325 -64.71 -18.39 15.28
CA ALA A 325 -65.06 -19.72 15.77
C ALA A 325 -64.95 -19.82 17.30
N ARG A 326 -63.92 -19.22 17.89
CA ARG A 326 -63.76 -19.08 19.34
C ARG A 326 -64.93 -18.33 19.97
N THR A 327 -65.39 -17.25 19.32
CA THR A 327 -66.57 -16.51 19.74
C THR A 327 -67.85 -17.36 19.67
N GLU A 328 -68.04 -18.14 18.61
CA GLU A 328 -69.17 -19.08 18.46
C GLU A 328 -69.15 -20.16 19.55
N ARG A 329 -67.99 -20.80 19.79
CA ARG A 329 -67.78 -21.78 20.85
C ARG A 329 -68.10 -21.21 22.24
N LEU A 330 -67.52 -20.07 22.60
CA LEU A 330 -67.73 -19.40 23.90
C LEU A 330 -69.14 -18.82 24.07
N THR A 331 -69.94 -18.73 23.01
CA THR A 331 -71.36 -18.34 23.07
C THR A 331 -72.33 -19.51 22.88
N GLY A 332 -71.86 -20.75 23.10
CA GLY A 332 -72.69 -21.95 23.15
C GLY A 332 -72.95 -22.62 21.80
N GLN A 333 -72.18 -22.29 20.76
CA GLN A 333 -72.35 -22.80 19.39
C GLN A 333 -71.12 -23.58 18.87
N PRO A 334 -70.56 -24.55 19.61
CA PRO A 334 -69.32 -25.24 19.22
C PRO A 334 -69.44 -26.02 17.91
N ALA A 335 -70.63 -26.53 17.57
CA ALA A 335 -70.89 -27.17 16.29
C ALA A 335 -70.91 -26.17 15.09
N ALA A 336 -71.10 -24.87 15.32
CA ALA A 336 -70.90 -23.84 14.30
C ALA A 336 -69.41 -23.53 14.11
N ALA A 337 -68.70 -23.37 15.23
CA ALA A 337 -67.25 -23.20 15.27
C ALA A 337 -66.51 -24.32 14.50
N GLU A 338 -66.87 -25.59 14.73
CA GLU A 338 -66.29 -26.72 13.98
C GLU A 338 -66.48 -26.58 12.46
N ARG A 339 -67.68 -26.24 11.98
CA ARG A 339 -67.94 -26.08 10.53
C ARG A 339 -67.09 -24.95 9.95
N ARG A 340 -66.99 -23.82 10.67
CA ARG A 340 -66.17 -22.67 10.28
C ARG A 340 -64.69 -23.04 10.18
N LEU A 341 -64.16 -23.74 11.19
CA LEU A 341 -62.76 -24.13 11.27
C LEU A 341 -62.39 -25.17 10.21
N ARG A 342 -63.22 -26.20 9.99
CA ARG A 342 -63.02 -27.19 8.91
C ARG A 342 -63.05 -26.53 7.52
N ALA A 343 -63.98 -25.60 7.28
CA ALA A 343 -64.06 -24.86 6.02
C ALA A 343 -62.85 -23.93 5.81
N ALA A 344 -62.40 -23.23 6.86
CA ALA A 344 -61.19 -22.40 6.81
C ALA A 344 -59.93 -23.24 6.54
N PHE A 345 -59.76 -24.36 7.25
CA PHE A 345 -58.61 -25.26 7.09
C PHE A 345 -58.53 -25.84 5.68
N ALA A 346 -59.67 -26.26 5.10
CA ALA A 346 -59.74 -26.78 3.74
C ALA A 346 -59.43 -25.75 2.64
N ALA A 347 -59.45 -24.45 2.95
CA ALA A 347 -59.10 -23.38 2.04
C ALA A 347 -57.59 -22.99 2.07
N LEU A 348 -56.82 -23.52 3.03
CA LEU A 348 -55.39 -23.21 3.17
C LEU A 348 -54.49 -24.27 2.52
N SER A 349 -53.39 -23.83 1.89
CA SER A 349 -52.37 -24.74 1.35
C SER A 349 -51.66 -25.54 2.47
N ASP A 350 -51.13 -26.73 2.17
CA ASP A 350 -50.47 -27.57 3.19
C ASP A 350 -49.19 -26.95 3.80
N ALA A 351 -48.64 -25.91 3.18
CA ALA A 351 -47.49 -25.14 3.69
C ALA A 351 -47.88 -23.92 4.55
N ASP A 352 -49.18 -23.65 4.70
CA ASP A 352 -49.68 -22.46 5.41
C ASP A 352 -49.58 -22.62 6.94
N SER A 353 -49.03 -21.60 7.61
CA SER A 353 -48.82 -21.59 9.05
C SER A 353 -50.10 -21.46 9.88
N ASP A 354 -51.19 -20.89 9.34
CA ASP A 354 -52.44 -20.72 10.08
C ASP A 354 -53.22 -22.06 10.23
N ARG A 355 -52.80 -23.13 9.55
CA ARG A 355 -53.46 -24.45 9.63
C ARG A 355 -53.36 -25.12 11.01
N ALA A 356 -52.19 -25.11 11.66
CA ALA A 356 -52.06 -25.73 12.98
C ALA A 356 -52.89 -24.97 14.06
N PRO A 357 -52.87 -23.63 14.13
CA PRO A 357 -53.75 -22.88 15.04
C PRO A 357 -55.25 -22.98 14.75
N LEU A 358 -55.66 -23.36 13.53
CA LEU A 358 -57.06 -23.74 13.24
C LEU A 358 -57.41 -25.13 13.79
N LEU A 359 -56.48 -26.09 13.75
CA LEU A 359 -56.67 -27.42 14.34
C LEU A 359 -56.71 -27.39 15.87
N GLU A 360 -55.94 -26.51 16.51
CA GLU A 360 -55.98 -26.25 17.96
C GLU A 360 -57.37 -25.76 18.41
N GLU A 361 -57.91 -24.72 17.76
CA GLU A 361 -59.26 -24.22 18.05
C GLU A 361 -60.35 -25.23 17.66
N LEU A 362 -60.11 -26.07 16.65
CA LEU A 362 -61.01 -27.16 16.28
C LEU A 362 -61.06 -28.24 17.36
N ALA A 363 -59.93 -28.55 18.00
CA ALA A 363 -59.92 -29.45 19.15
C ALA A 363 -60.75 -28.89 20.31
N GLU A 364 -60.59 -27.61 20.66
CA GLU A 364 -61.43 -26.97 21.68
C GLU A 364 -62.94 -26.97 21.29
N ALA A 365 -63.27 -26.83 20.00
CA ALA A 365 -64.64 -26.91 19.50
C ALA A 365 -65.22 -28.34 19.48
N LEU A 366 -64.37 -29.36 19.38
CA LEU A 366 -64.75 -30.77 19.49
C LEU A 366 -64.89 -31.22 20.95
N GLU A 367 -64.00 -30.76 21.83
CA GLU A 367 -64.08 -30.97 23.27
C GLU A 367 -65.32 -30.31 23.88
N ALA A 368 -65.68 -29.11 23.44
CA ALA A 368 -66.94 -28.46 23.81
C ALA A 368 -68.21 -29.21 23.31
N GLN A 369 -68.06 -30.27 22.51
CA GLN A 369 -69.13 -31.20 22.11
C GLN A 369 -68.98 -32.59 22.79
N GLY A 370 -68.02 -32.78 23.71
CA GLY A 370 -67.70 -34.07 24.32
C GLY A 370 -66.96 -35.05 23.40
N ARG A 371 -66.52 -34.63 22.21
CA ARG A 371 -65.87 -35.48 21.19
C ARG A 371 -64.35 -35.58 21.42
N HIS A 372 -63.95 -35.91 22.66
CA HIS A 372 -62.57 -35.88 23.13
C HIS A 372 -61.59 -36.71 22.28
N ALA A 373 -62.03 -37.83 21.70
CA ALA A 373 -61.19 -38.65 20.81
C ALA A 373 -60.82 -37.93 19.50
N GLU A 374 -61.76 -37.18 18.91
CA GLU A 374 -61.50 -36.35 17.72
C GLU A 374 -60.73 -35.08 18.08
N ALA A 375 -60.99 -34.48 19.25
CA ALA A 375 -60.21 -33.36 19.75
C ALA A 375 -58.73 -33.74 19.92
N PHE A 376 -58.44 -34.90 20.53
CA PHE A 376 -57.08 -35.42 20.66
C PHE A 376 -56.43 -35.75 19.30
N ALA A 377 -57.20 -36.22 18.32
CA ALA A 377 -56.71 -36.42 16.96
C ALA A 377 -56.32 -35.09 16.30
N ALA A 378 -57.15 -34.05 16.43
CA ALA A 378 -56.88 -32.71 15.91
C ALA A 378 -55.65 -32.07 16.58
N LEU A 379 -55.48 -32.20 17.91
CA LEU A 379 -54.26 -31.74 18.60
C LEU A 379 -53.00 -32.46 18.12
N ARG A 380 -53.08 -33.78 17.88
CA ARG A 380 -51.95 -34.54 17.31
C ARG A 380 -51.59 -34.09 15.89
N GLU A 381 -52.58 -33.80 15.05
CA GLU A 381 -52.34 -33.27 13.71
C GLU A 381 -51.76 -31.85 13.76
N ALA A 382 -52.28 -30.98 14.65
CA ALA A 382 -51.76 -29.63 14.87
C ALA A 382 -50.28 -29.67 15.28
N HIS A 383 -49.93 -30.51 16.26
CA HIS A 383 -48.56 -30.69 16.72
C HIS A 383 -47.64 -31.19 15.59
N ALA A 384 -48.02 -32.27 14.91
CA ALA A 384 -47.24 -32.84 13.81
C ALA A 384 -47.14 -31.92 12.58
N LEU A 385 -48.05 -30.95 12.41
CA LEU A 385 -47.94 -29.90 11.41
C LEU A 385 -47.01 -28.76 11.87
N SER A 386 -47.14 -28.31 13.11
CA SER A 386 -46.23 -27.32 13.72
C SER A 386 -44.77 -27.79 13.73
N GLU A 387 -44.50 -29.06 14.06
CA GLU A 387 -43.16 -29.64 13.98
C GLU A 387 -42.60 -29.62 12.54
N ARG A 388 -43.38 -30.08 11.55
CA ARG A 388 -42.97 -30.06 10.13
C ARG A 388 -42.68 -28.64 9.62
N LEU A 389 -43.52 -27.67 9.98
CA LEU A 389 -43.35 -26.27 9.59
C LEU A 389 -42.16 -25.60 10.31
N ALA A 390 -41.88 -25.98 11.56
CA ALA A 390 -40.70 -25.53 12.29
C ALA A 390 -39.40 -26.13 11.70
N GLN A 391 -39.36 -27.45 11.48
CA GLN A 391 -38.22 -28.13 10.88
C GLN A 391 -37.91 -27.58 9.49
N ALA A 392 -38.90 -27.48 8.59
CA ALA A 392 -38.71 -26.93 7.26
C ALA A 392 -38.26 -25.46 7.25
N ARG A 393 -38.54 -24.69 8.31
CA ARG A 393 -37.99 -23.33 8.50
C ARG A 393 -36.53 -23.37 8.96
N GLN A 394 -36.21 -24.24 9.92
CA GLN A 394 -34.86 -24.43 10.47
C GLN A 394 -33.89 -25.00 9.43
N ASP A 395 -34.33 -25.92 8.57
CA ASP A 395 -33.52 -26.49 7.48
C ASP A 395 -33.07 -25.40 6.50
N ARG A 396 -34.03 -24.62 5.97
CA ARG A 396 -33.77 -23.48 5.07
C ARG A 396 -32.85 -22.43 5.72
N GLN A 397 -33.00 -22.19 7.01
CA GLN A 397 -32.13 -21.28 7.76
C GLN A 397 -30.70 -21.83 7.87
N SER A 398 -30.56 -23.12 8.18
CA SER A 398 -29.26 -23.78 8.39
C SER A 398 -28.47 -23.93 7.09
N GLU A 399 -29.15 -24.30 6.00
CA GLU A 399 -28.59 -24.38 4.64
C GLU A 399 -28.02 -23.03 4.18
N TRP A 400 -28.79 -21.95 4.36
CA TRP A 400 -28.35 -20.60 4.04
C TRP A 400 -27.18 -20.13 4.93
N LEU A 401 -27.25 -20.38 6.24
CA LEU A 401 -26.18 -20.03 7.18
C LEU A 401 -24.87 -20.73 6.81
N SER A 402 -24.91 -22.03 6.49
CA SER A 402 -23.73 -22.78 6.05
C SER A 402 -23.16 -22.20 4.74
N THR A 403 -24.03 -21.98 3.74
CA THR A 403 -23.63 -21.43 2.45
C THR A 403 -22.97 -20.06 2.57
N ARG A 404 -23.51 -19.17 3.42
CA ARG A 404 -22.94 -17.83 3.65
C ARG A 404 -21.67 -17.85 4.50
N PHE A 405 -21.58 -18.72 5.51
CA PHE A 405 -20.35 -18.91 6.27
C PHE A 405 -19.21 -19.39 5.35
N GLU A 406 -19.49 -20.37 4.48
CA GLU A 406 -18.55 -20.82 3.47
C GLU A 406 -18.16 -19.72 2.46
N SER A 407 -19.11 -18.92 1.95
CA SER A 407 -18.79 -17.81 1.04
C SER A 407 -17.88 -16.79 1.72
N THR A 408 -18.24 -16.30 2.90
CA THR A 408 -17.46 -15.28 3.63
C THR A 408 -16.08 -15.79 4.07
N GLU A 409 -15.93 -17.07 4.38
CA GLU A 409 -14.63 -17.70 4.66
C GLU A 409 -13.77 -17.87 3.40
N ARG A 410 -14.38 -18.20 2.24
CA ARG A 410 -13.69 -18.20 0.94
C ARG A 410 -13.25 -16.79 0.54
N GLU A 411 -14.10 -15.78 0.73
CA GLU A 411 -13.80 -14.36 0.46
C GLU A 411 -12.66 -13.84 1.34
N ARG A 412 -12.63 -14.17 2.64
CA ARG A 412 -11.51 -13.86 3.54
C ARG A 412 -10.20 -14.45 3.03
N ARG A 413 -10.20 -15.71 2.59
CA ARG A 413 -9.01 -16.38 2.03
C ARG A 413 -8.54 -15.69 0.74
N ILE A 414 -9.45 -15.29 -0.14
CA ILE A 414 -9.13 -14.51 -1.34
C ILE A 414 -8.49 -13.16 -0.97
N ALA A 415 -9.06 -12.43 0.00
CA ALA A 415 -8.52 -11.14 0.44
C ALA A 415 -7.10 -11.25 1.05
N VAL A 416 -6.83 -12.31 1.83
CA VAL A 416 -5.49 -12.61 2.36
C VAL A 416 -4.50 -12.94 1.23
N LEU A 417 -4.88 -13.81 0.29
CA LEU A 417 -4.06 -14.17 -0.87
C LEU A 417 -3.79 -12.95 -1.79
N GLU A 418 -4.74 -12.03 -1.92
CA GLU A 418 -4.53 -10.76 -2.60
C GLU A 418 -3.55 -9.84 -1.87
N ALA A 419 -3.65 -9.73 -0.55
CA ALA A 419 -2.72 -8.94 0.25
C ALA A 419 -1.29 -9.48 0.12
N GLU A 420 -1.10 -10.80 0.23
CA GLU A 420 0.17 -11.47 -0.05
C GLU A 420 0.67 -11.20 -1.48
N ARG A 421 -0.20 -11.32 -2.49
CA ARG A 421 0.17 -11.09 -3.90
C ARG A 421 0.64 -9.65 -4.11
N ARG A 422 -0.05 -8.66 -3.53
CA ARG A 422 0.33 -7.24 -3.57
C ARG A 422 1.69 -7.03 -2.88
N GLN A 423 1.91 -7.63 -1.72
CA GLN A 423 3.20 -7.56 -1.00
C GLN A 423 4.36 -8.18 -1.82
N ARG A 424 4.16 -9.37 -2.42
CA ARG A 424 5.16 -10.01 -3.28
C ARG A 424 5.51 -9.13 -4.49
N ILE A 425 4.51 -8.53 -5.14
CA ILE A 425 4.72 -7.61 -6.27
C ILE A 425 5.54 -6.38 -5.83
N LEU A 426 5.20 -5.74 -4.70
CA LEU A 426 5.95 -4.60 -4.17
C LEU A 426 7.42 -4.97 -3.87
N LEU A 427 7.67 -6.14 -3.27
CA LEU A 427 9.03 -6.63 -3.02
C LEU A 427 9.82 -6.86 -4.32
N THR A 428 9.18 -7.40 -5.37
CA THR A 428 9.86 -7.56 -6.67
C THR A 428 10.20 -6.22 -7.34
N TRP A 429 9.34 -5.20 -7.23
CA TRP A 429 9.65 -3.86 -7.74
C TRP A 429 10.77 -3.17 -6.95
N LEU A 430 10.79 -3.31 -5.62
CA LEU A 430 11.87 -2.80 -4.78
C LEU A 430 13.21 -3.47 -5.09
N ALA A 431 13.21 -4.80 -5.30
CA ALA A 431 14.41 -5.53 -5.72
C ALA A 431 14.90 -5.07 -7.11
N LEU A 432 13.99 -4.92 -8.09
CA LEU A 432 14.32 -4.41 -9.42
C LEU A 432 14.95 -3.01 -9.34
N ALA A 433 14.31 -2.08 -8.62
CA ALA A 433 14.81 -0.73 -8.42
C ALA A 433 16.20 -0.71 -7.73
N ALA A 434 16.43 -1.56 -6.74
CA ALA A 434 17.73 -1.70 -6.09
C ALA A 434 18.82 -2.23 -7.05
N THR A 435 18.51 -3.22 -7.89
CA THR A 435 19.47 -3.73 -8.89
C THR A 435 19.79 -2.68 -9.98
N LEU A 436 18.80 -1.91 -10.43
CA LEU A 436 19.00 -0.81 -11.39
C LEU A 436 19.83 0.32 -10.79
N ALA A 437 19.58 0.69 -9.52
CA ALA A 437 20.38 1.69 -8.81
C ALA A 437 21.83 1.22 -8.61
N ALA A 438 22.05 -0.06 -8.28
CA ALA A 438 23.38 -0.64 -8.16
C ALA A 438 24.13 -0.67 -9.52
N ALA A 439 23.44 -1.02 -10.61
CA ALA A 439 23.99 -1.00 -11.97
C ALA A 439 24.36 0.42 -12.41
N LEU A 440 23.50 1.42 -12.13
CA LEU A 440 23.77 2.83 -12.40
C LEU A 440 24.97 3.35 -11.58
N ALA A 441 25.05 3.00 -10.29
CA ALA A 441 26.20 3.34 -9.45
C ALA A 441 27.50 2.71 -9.96
N ALA A 442 27.47 1.44 -10.38
CA ALA A 442 28.61 0.77 -11.00
C ALA A 442 29.03 1.45 -12.31
N ALA A 443 28.08 1.80 -13.18
CA ALA A 443 28.35 2.53 -14.42
C ALA A 443 28.98 3.92 -14.15
N LEU A 444 28.45 4.68 -13.19
CA LEU A 444 29.01 5.97 -12.76
C LEU A 444 30.42 5.83 -12.16
N LEU A 445 30.69 4.76 -11.40
CA LEU A 445 32.03 4.45 -10.89
C LEU A 445 33.01 4.10 -12.02
N LEU A 446 32.58 3.32 -13.02
CA LEU A 446 33.38 3.00 -14.20
C LEU A 446 33.67 4.24 -15.06
N LEU A 447 32.68 5.12 -15.27
CA LEU A 447 32.85 6.40 -15.96
C LEU A 447 33.81 7.32 -15.20
N ARG A 448 33.68 7.45 -13.87
CA ARG A 448 34.62 8.22 -13.03
C ARG A 448 36.03 7.65 -13.05
N ARG A 449 36.20 6.32 -13.05
CA ARG A 449 37.52 5.67 -13.23
C ARG A 449 38.14 5.98 -14.59
N ARG A 450 37.36 5.87 -15.67
CA ARG A 450 37.81 6.21 -17.04
C ARG A 450 38.17 7.69 -17.19
N ALA A 451 37.41 8.59 -16.58
CA ALA A 451 37.69 10.03 -16.57
C ALA A 451 39.01 10.35 -15.85
N ARG A 452 39.23 9.80 -14.65
CA ARG A 452 40.49 9.98 -13.91
C ARG A 452 41.70 9.39 -14.65
N ALA A 453 41.54 8.23 -15.28
CA ALA A 453 42.62 7.62 -16.07
C ALA A 453 43.05 8.54 -17.23
N ARG A 454 42.09 9.09 -17.98
CA ARG A 454 42.36 10.09 -19.04
C ARG A 454 43.00 11.37 -18.50
N GLN A 455 42.56 11.84 -17.33
CA GLN A 455 43.15 13.04 -16.71
C GLN A 455 44.62 12.82 -16.36
N HIS A 456 44.98 11.69 -15.72
CA HIS A 456 46.37 11.35 -15.43
C HIS A 456 47.21 11.08 -16.69
N GLU A 457 46.59 10.62 -17.78
CA GLU A 457 47.26 10.47 -19.09
C GLU A 457 47.61 11.84 -19.70
N ILE A 458 46.68 12.80 -19.65
CA ILE A 458 46.90 14.19 -20.07
C ILE A 458 47.95 14.89 -19.17
N GLU A 459 47.88 14.71 -17.85
CA GLU A 459 48.87 15.24 -16.89
C GLU A 459 50.28 14.72 -17.20
N ARG A 460 50.43 13.41 -17.51
CA ARG A 460 51.72 12.83 -17.93
C ARG A 460 52.21 13.39 -19.25
N GLN A 461 51.34 13.55 -20.25
CA GLN A 461 51.70 14.12 -21.54
C GLN A 461 52.17 15.57 -21.41
N ALA A 462 51.50 16.37 -20.56
CA ALA A 462 51.89 17.74 -20.26
C ALA A 462 53.28 17.82 -19.58
N LEU A 463 53.57 16.91 -18.64
CA LEU A 463 54.89 16.83 -17.99
C LEU A 463 56.00 16.50 -19.01
N HIS A 464 55.82 15.46 -19.84
CA HIS A 464 56.82 15.09 -20.86
C HIS A 464 57.03 16.23 -21.89
N ALA A 465 55.98 16.94 -22.27
CA ALA A 465 56.08 18.10 -23.15
C ALA A 465 56.85 19.27 -22.50
N ALA A 466 56.68 19.50 -21.20
CA ALA A 466 57.42 20.51 -20.45
C ALA A 466 58.91 20.16 -20.30
N GLU A 467 59.25 18.88 -20.08
CA GLU A 467 60.64 18.38 -20.05
C GLU A 467 61.32 18.54 -21.42
N LEU A 468 60.66 18.11 -22.51
CA LEU A 468 61.14 18.32 -23.88
C LEU A 468 61.35 19.81 -24.22
N ALA A 469 60.49 20.70 -23.71
CA ALA A 469 60.66 22.14 -23.86
C ALA A 469 61.81 22.71 -22.99
N ARG A 470 62.20 22.05 -21.90
CA ARG A 470 63.37 22.42 -21.10
C ARG A 470 64.66 22.06 -21.84
N TYR A 471 64.79 20.80 -22.30
CA TYR A 471 65.97 20.34 -23.05
C TYR A 471 66.21 21.14 -24.34
N ARG A 472 65.16 21.61 -25.03
CA ARG A 472 65.31 22.50 -26.20
C ARG A 472 65.95 23.84 -25.84
N ARG A 473 65.51 24.49 -24.76
CA ARG A 473 66.08 25.77 -24.30
C ARG A 473 67.53 25.61 -23.82
N GLU A 474 67.83 24.49 -23.17
CA GLU A 474 69.20 24.13 -22.76
C GLU A 474 70.11 23.99 -24.00
N ALA A 475 69.66 23.29 -25.05
CA ALA A 475 70.39 23.17 -26.31
C ALA A 475 70.52 24.49 -27.08
N GLU A 476 69.46 25.32 -27.10
CA GLU A 476 69.47 26.65 -27.72
C GLU A 476 70.46 27.61 -27.01
N SER A 477 70.56 27.55 -25.68
CA SER A 477 71.59 28.29 -24.92
C SER A 477 72.99 27.85 -25.34
N LEU A 478 73.29 26.54 -25.29
CA LEU A 478 74.61 26.01 -25.63
C LEU A 478 75.07 26.36 -27.06
N LEU A 479 74.14 26.48 -28.01
CA LEU A 479 74.42 26.96 -29.36
C LEU A 479 74.73 28.48 -29.40
N GLY A 480 74.00 29.29 -28.62
CA GLY A 480 74.30 30.71 -28.43
C GLY A 480 75.65 30.94 -27.74
N ASP A 481 75.94 30.19 -26.69
CA ASP A 481 77.19 30.22 -25.93
C ASP A 481 78.38 29.83 -26.82
N ARG A 482 78.25 28.76 -27.64
CA ARG A 482 79.26 28.38 -28.65
C ARG A 482 79.48 29.48 -29.70
N ALA A 483 78.41 30.12 -30.18
CA ALA A 483 78.52 31.22 -31.14
C ALA A 483 79.20 32.46 -30.53
N HIS A 484 78.93 32.76 -29.25
CA HIS A 484 79.59 33.84 -28.53
C HIS A 484 81.08 33.55 -28.33
N LEU A 485 81.45 32.34 -27.90
CA LEU A 485 82.84 31.91 -27.75
C LEU A 485 83.61 31.95 -29.08
N GLN A 486 83.02 31.52 -30.19
CA GLN A 486 83.64 31.63 -31.51
C GLN A 486 83.83 33.10 -31.94
N SER A 487 82.89 34.00 -31.60
CA SER A 487 83.01 35.44 -31.86
C SER A 487 84.16 36.08 -31.04
N LEU A 488 84.30 35.70 -29.77
CA LEU A 488 85.42 36.12 -28.93
C LEU A 488 86.76 35.59 -29.46
N LEU A 489 86.80 34.34 -29.92
CA LEU A 489 87.97 33.73 -30.55
C LEU A 489 88.35 34.45 -31.87
N ASP A 490 87.37 34.79 -32.71
CA ASP A 490 87.54 35.57 -33.95
C ASP A 490 87.97 37.02 -33.73
N SER A 491 87.74 37.57 -32.53
CA SER A 491 88.17 38.94 -32.17
C SER A 491 89.65 39.03 -31.71
N ARG A 492 90.34 37.89 -31.55
CA ARG A 492 91.78 37.83 -31.23
C ARG A 492 92.63 38.08 -32.49
N GLU A 493 93.57 39.03 -32.41
CA GLU A 493 94.54 39.28 -33.49
C GLU A 493 95.65 38.21 -33.58
N ASP A 494 96.03 37.57 -32.46
CA ASP A 494 96.90 36.39 -32.48
C ASP A 494 96.22 35.27 -33.26
N ALA A 495 96.89 34.68 -34.25
CA ALA A 495 96.37 33.53 -34.98
C ALA A 495 96.46 32.26 -34.12
N LEU A 496 95.31 31.60 -33.88
CA LEU A 496 95.16 30.47 -32.97
C LEU A 496 94.36 29.33 -33.60
N CYS A 497 94.88 28.10 -33.48
CA CYS A 497 94.13 26.87 -33.64
C CYS A 497 94.12 26.08 -32.32
N LEU A 498 92.99 25.43 -32.02
CA LEU A 498 92.85 24.41 -31.00
C LEU A 498 92.78 23.04 -31.68
N LEU A 499 93.51 22.05 -31.18
CA LEU A 499 93.59 20.71 -31.73
C LEU A 499 93.34 19.63 -30.67
N ASP A 500 92.92 18.45 -31.11
CA ASP A 500 93.02 17.20 -30.34
C ASP A 500 94.43 16.57 -30.42
N ALA A 501 94.62 15.46 -29.71
CA ALA A 501 95.87 14.71 -29.69
C ALA A 501 96.20 14.10 -31.07
N GLU A 502 95.17 13.82 -31.88
CA GLU A 502 95.24 13.31 -33.25
C GLU A 502 95.53 14.41 -34.30
N GLY A 503 95.70 15.66 -33.88
CA GLY A 503 96.07 16.77 -34.75
C GLY A 503 94.95 17.27 -35.67
N GLN A 504 93.68 16.96 -35.36
CA GLN A 504 92.53 17.62 -35.97
C GLN A 504 92.38 19.01 -35.35
N VAL A 505 92.23 20.04 -36.18
CA VAL A 505 91.80 21.37 -35.72
C VAL A 505 90.33 21.27 -35.31
N LEU A 506 90.03 21.53 -34.03
CA LEU A 506 88.69 21.51 -33.46
C LEU A 506 88.03 22.90 -33.51
N ALA A 507 88.83 23.94 -33.34
CA ALA A 507 88.45 25.34 -33.42
C ALA A 507 89.63 26.17 -33.96
N ALA A 508 89.35 27.26 -34.65
CA ALA A 508 90.35 28.23 -35.05
C ALA A 508 89.72 29.62 -35.12
N ASN A 509 90.55 30.66 -35.03
CA ASN A 509 90.11 32.02 -35.36
C ASN A 509 90.39 32.37 -36.82
N ARG A 510 89.69 33.39 -37.31
CA ARG A 510 89.87 34.01 -38.63
C ARG A 510 91.33 34.31 -38.99
N ALA A 511 92.14 34.72 -38.02
CA ALA A 511 93.56 34.98 -38.23
C ALA A 511 94.37 33.71 -38.55
N ALA A 512 94.10 32.59 -37.88
CA ALA A 512 94.72 31.29 -38.21
C ALA A 512 94.20 30.70 -39.53
N VAL A 513 92.90 30.80 -39.82
CA VAL A 513 92.32 30.43 -41.13
C VAL A 513 93.09 31.14 -42.25
N GLY A 514 93.27 32.46 -42.13
CA GLY A 514 93.97 33.28 -43.11
C GLY A 514 95.48 33.02 -43.27
N LEU A 515 96.13 32.36 -42.30
CA LEU A 515 97.54 31.93 -42.40
C LEU A 515 97.70 30.50 -42.92
N LEU A 516 96.82 29.57 -42.53
CA LEU A 516 96.90 28.15 -42.92
C LEU A 516 96.22 27.88 -44.26
N ALA A 517 94.91 28.18 -44.36
CA ALA A 517 94.08 27.88 -45.53
C ALA A 517 94.03 29.05 -46.53
N GLY A 518 94.31 30.27 -46.09
CA GLY A 518 94.17 31.48 -46.88
C GLY A 518 92.72 32.00 -46.87
N ALA A 519 92.26 32.58 -47.99
CA ALA A 519 90.93 33.17 -48.10
C ALA A 519 89.81 32.15 -48.42
N GLN A 520 89.86 30.97 -47.79
CA GLN A 520 88.84 29.92 -47.93
C GLN A 520 88.38 29.47 -46.54
N ASP A 521 87.06 29.30 -46.37
CA ASP A 521 86.49 28.87 -45.09
C ASP A 521 86.94 27.45 -44.74
N MET A 522 87.56 27.31 -43.56
CA MET A 522 87.99 26.02 -43.03
C MET A 522 86.81 25.29 -42.38
N ALA A 523 86.31 24.24 -43.04
CA ALA A 523 85.35 23.34 -42.43
C ALA A 523 86.02 22.55 -41.28
N LEU A 524 85.42 22.60 -40.09
CA LEU A 524 85.95 22.00 -38.87
C LEU A 524 85.07 20.81 -38.40
N PRO A 525 85.64 19.72 -37.86
CA PRO A 525 87.08 19.50 -37.66
C PRO A 525 87.80 19.08 -38.95
N VAL A 526 89.11 19.35 -39.02
CA VAL A 526 89.98 18.95 -40.15
C VAL A 526 91.42 18.71 -39.70
N ALA A 527 92.08 17.68 -40.24
CA ALA A 527 93.49 17.38 -39.95
C ALA A 527 94.41 18.54 -40.34
N LEU A 528 95.19 19.08 -39.39
CA LEU A 528 96.09 20.21 -39.67
C LEU A 528 97.12 19.84 -40.75
N SER A 529 97.54 18.58 -40.82
CA SER A 529 98.44 18.08 -41.86
C SER A 529 97.96 18.37 -43.28
N ASP A 530 96.65 18.45 -43.54
CA ASP A 530 96.10 18.74 -44.88
C ASP A 530 96.05 20.22 -45.25
N LEU A 531 96.35 21.09 -44.28
CA LEU A 531 96.51 22.54 -44.43
C LEU A 531 97.98 22.97 -44.53
N LEU A 532 98.92 22.03 -44.40
CA LEU A 532 100.36 22.24 -44.50
C LEU A 532 100.92 21.77 -45.85
N ASP A 533 102.00 22.43 -46.28
CA ASP A 533 102.83 21.99 -47.40
C ASP A 533 103.35 20.57 -47.18
N PRO A 534 103.36 19.68 -48.20
CA PRO A 534 103.87 18.31 -48.08
C PRO A 534 105.25 18.16 -47.44
N ALA A 535 106.15 19.14 -47.59
CA ALA A 535 107.48 19.11 -46.97
C ALA A 535 107.42 19.20 -45.43
N ASP A 536 106.51 20.01 -44.90
CA ASP A 536 106.42 20.32 -43.46
C ASP A 536 105.58 19.30 -42.67
N ARG A 537 104.76 18.48 -43.36
CA ARG A 537 103.88 17.47 -42.73
C ARG A 537 104.63 16.49 -41.83
N ALA A 538 105.80 16.02 -42.27
CA ALA A 538 106.62 15.10 -41.49
C ALA A 538 107.23 15.77 -40.25
N ALA A 539 107.64 17.04 -40.36
CA ALA A 539 108.15 17.82 -39.24
C ALA A 539 107.05 18.14 -38.21
N PHE A 540 105.81 18.38 -38.66
CA PHE A 540 104.65 18.55 -37.78
C PHE A 540 104.27 17.24 -37.08
N ALA A 541 104.17 16.11 -37.79
CA ALA A 541 103.84 14.81 -37.19
C ALA A 541 104.85 14.42 -36.09
N ALA A 542 106.15 14.50 -36.40
CA ALA A 542 107.22 14.26 -35.43
C ALA A 542 107.30 15.33 -34.31
N ALA A 543 106.52 16.40 -34.37
CA ALA A 543 106.35 17.37 -33.27
C ALA A 543 105.12 17.07 -32.42
N LEU A 544 104.04 16.57 -33.03
CA LEU A 544 102.85 16.08 -32.35
C LEU A 544 103.17 14.87 -31.46
N GLU A 545 103.97 13.91 -31.95
CA GLU A 545 104.52 12.81 -31.14
C GLU A 545 105.31 13.32 -29.92
N ARG A 546 106.11 14.38 -30.10
CA ARG A 546 106.88 15.03 -29.02
C ARG A 546 106.03 15.94 -28.11
N MET A 547 104.70 15.94 -28.24
CA MET A 547 103.79 16.57 -27.28
C MET A 547 103.34 15.62 -26.17
N GLU A 548 103.60 14.31 -26.27
CA GLU A 548 103.38 13.37 -25.16
C GLU A 548 104.18 13.76 -23.90
N ASP A 549 105.39 14.31 -24.07
CA ASP A 549 106.23 14.87 -23.00
C ASP A 549 105.78 16.27 -22.50
N ALA A 550 104.69 16.84 -23.04
CA ALA A 550 104.18 18.19 -22.78
C ALA A 550 105.17 19.36 -23.07
N VAL A 551 106.30 19.10 -23.75
CA VAL A 551 107.34 20.10 -24.06
C VAL A 551 106.94 20.95 -25.27
N VAL A 552 106.66 22.24 -25.04
CA VAL A 552 106.32 23.26 -26.06
C VAL A 552 107.19 23.15 -27.32
N GLN A 553 106.56 22.85 -28.45
CA GLN A 553 107.25 22.73 -29.74
C GLN A 553 107.21 24.06 -30.48
N ARG A 554 108.33 24.41 -31.13
CA ARG A 554 108.39 25.51 -32.11
C ARG A 554 108.85 24.99 -33.46
N LEU A 555 108.12 25.38 -34.49
CA LEU A 555 108.22 24.88 -35.86
C LEU A 555 108.21 26.09 -36.81
N ALA A 556 108.95 26.01 -37.90
CA ALA A 556 108.64 26.79 -39.09
C ALA A 556 107.70 25.94 -39.94
N LEU A 557 106.50 26.44 -40.24
CA LEU A 557 105.50 25.75 -41.03
C LEU A 557 105.02 26.64 -42.18
N THR A 558 104.80 26.03 -43.33
CA THR A 558 104.26 26.69 -44.53
C THR A 558 102.81 26.28 -44.70
N GLY A 559 101.91 27.22 -44.43
CA GLY A 559 100.49 27.01 -44.70
C GLY A 559 100.24 26.85 -46.21
N ARG A 560 99.14 26.17 -46.59
CA ARG A 560 98.70 25.96 -47.99
C ARG A 560 98.53 27.26 -48.78
N GLY A 561 98.42 28.41 -48.11
CA GLY A 561 98.52 29.75 -48.69
C GLY A 561 99.94 30.23 -49.06
N GLY A 562 100.97 29.40 -48.95
CA GLY A 562 102.35 29.68 -49.39
C GLY A 562 103.12 30.68 -48.52
N ARG A 563 102.69 30.92 -47.27
CA ARG A 563 103.34 31.85 -46.34
C ARG A 563 104.11 31.08 -45.27
N PRO A 564 105.37 31.45 -44.96
CA PRO A 564 106.11 30.88 -43.84
C PRO A 564 105.63 31.49 -42.51
N VAL A 565 105.32 30.62 -41.55
CA VAL A 565 104.74 30.97 -40.25
C VAL A 565 105.60 30.34 -39.15
N GLU A 566 105.92 31.08 -38.09
CA GLU A 566 106.41 30.47 -36.86
C GLU A 566 105.21 29.92 -36.07
N ALA A 567 105.24 28.62 -35.83
CA ALA A 567 104.17 27.86 -35.24
C ALA A 567 104.65 27.33 -33.88
N ARG A 568 103.93 27.68 -32.82
CA ARG A 568 104.20 27.28 -31.43
C ARG A 568 103.05 26.43 -30.93
N LEU A 569 103.32 25.13 -30.74
CA LEU A 569 102.35 24.15 -30.27
C LEU A 569 102.57 23.93 -28.77
N GLU A 570 101.53 24.13 -27.96
CA GLU A 570 101.56 24.06 -26.50
C GLU A 570 100.39 23.20 -25.98
N PRO A 571 100.57 22.42 -24.91
CA PRO A 571 99.44 21.75 -24.25
C PRO A 571 98.52 22.77 -23.58
N TRP A 572 97.21 22.58 -23.69
CA TRP A 572 96.21 23.42 -23.03
C TRP A 572 96.17 23.09 -21.53
N SER A 573 96.45 24.09 -20.68
CA SER A 573 96.65 23.88 -19.23
C SER A 573 95.38 23.56 -18.44
N HIS A 574 94.21 23.51 -19.07
CA HIS A 574 92.89 23.38 -18.45
C HIS A 574 92.00 22.30 -19.11
N GLY A 575 92.58 21.28 -19.74
CA GLY A 575 91.82 20.16 -20.31
C GLY A 575 92.70 19.05 -20.90
N ASP A 576 92.28 17.79 -20.69
CA ASP A 576 93.05 16.62 -21.11
C ASP A 576 93.17 16.51 -22.64
N GLY A 577 94.39 16.32 -23.15
CA GLY A 577 94.68 16.00 -24.55
C GLY A 577 94.46 17.14 -25.57
N TRP A 578 94.12 18.35 -25.13
CA TRP A 578 93.91 19.50 -26.03
C TRP A 578 95.22 20.27 -26.24
N LEU A 579 95.50 20.65 -27.49
CA LEU A 579 96.71 21.39 -27.87
C LEU A 579 96.32 22.74 -28.47
N VAL A 580 97.03 23.82 -28.13
CA VAL A 580 96.90 25.12 -28.78
C VAL A 580 98.11 25.37 -29.67
N LEU A 581 97.83 25.68 -30.93
CA LEU A 581 98.79 26.14 -31.91
C LEU A 581 98.66 27.65 -32.09
N ALA A 582 99.61 28.38 -31.52
CA ALA A 582 99.79 29.80 -31.82
C ALA A 582 100.63 29.97 -33.08
N LEU A 583 100.16 30.82 -34.00
CA LEU A 583 100.77 31.08 -35.30
C LEU A 583 101.19 32.55 -35.38
N ARG A 584 102.41 32.82 -35.86
CA ARG A 584 102.90 34.17 -36.09
C ARG A 584 103.58 34.33 -37.46
N PRO A 585 103.26 35.39 -38.23
CA PRO A 585 104.05 35.74 -39.42
C PRO A 585 105.50 35.97 -39.00
N ARG A 586 106.47 35.31 -39.64
CA ARG A 586 107.87 35.37 -39.20
C ARG A 586 108.59 36.60 -39.75
N THR A 587 108.28 37.77 -39.19
CA THR A 587 109.04 39.01 -39.39
C THR A 587 110.41 38.92 -38.71
N ALA A 588 111.42 39.61 -39.26
CA ALA A 588 112.68 39.83 -38.55
C ALA A 588 112.47 40.81 -37.39
N ASP A 589 113.31 40.66 -36.36
CA ASP A 589 113.40 41.48 -35.14
C ASP A 589 112.12 41.61 -34.29
N GLU A 590 112.08 40.90 -33.16
CA GLU A 590 112.22 41.48 -31.80
C GLU A 590 111.97 40.43 -30.69
N ALA A 591 112.50 40.65 -29.47
CA ALA A 591 112.41 39.66 -28.39
C ALA A 591 112.31 40.26 -26.96
N GLY A 592 111.16 40.05 -26.30
CA GLY A 592 111.08 39.87 -24.83
C GLY A 592 109.97 40.61 -24.05
N ARG A 593 109.49 39.94 -22.96
CA ARG A 593 108.73 40.46 -21.79
C ARG A 593 107.21 40.74 -22.06
N SER A 594 106.14 40.32 -21.33
CA SER A 594 105.79 39.83 -19.94
C SER A 594 105.17 40.92 -19.00
N ALA A 595 104.12 40.75 -18.16
CA ALA A 595 103.03 39.75 -17.92
C ALA A 595 102.01 40.19 -16.77
N GLY A 596 100.81 39.58 -16.57
CA GLY A 596 99.87 39.65 -15.38
C GLY A 596 98.35 39.99 -15.65
N GLN A 597 97.25 39.30 -15.22
CA GLN A 597 96.54 39.04 -13.89
C GLN A 597 95.25 39.94 -13.65
N ALA A 598 94.10 39.64 -12.94
CA ALA A 598 93.44 38.50 -12.20
C ALA A 598 91.87 38.71 -11.92
N GLU A 599 91.18 37.90 -11.06
CA GLU A 599 89.67 37.69 -10.88
C GLU A 599 89.15 37.71 -9.38
N PRO A 600 87.92 37.31 -8.82
CA PRO A 600 86.68 36.55 -9.26
C PRO A 600 85.24 37.02 -8.72
N ALA A 601 84.35 36.18 -8.08
CA ALA A 601 82.84 36.33 -7.94
C ALA A 601 82.09 35.84 -6.61
N ASP A 602 80.83 35.29 -6.67
CA ASP A 602 79.86 34.66 -5.64
C ASP A 602 78.82 35.52 -4.81
N GLN A 603 77.76 35.09 -4.03
CA GLN A 603 76.61 34.09 -3.98
C GLN A 603 75.73 34.27 -2.65
N ALA A 604 74.62 33.61 -2.19
CA ALA A 604 73.33 32.99 -2.69
C ALA A 604 72.31 32.52 -1.54
N ALA A 605 71.01 32.15 -1.85
CA ALA A 605 69.93 31.38 -1.08
C ALA A 605 69.18 32.01 0.18
N ASP A 606 68.12 31.49 0.90
CA ASP A 606 67.20 30.28 0.92
C ASP A 606 65.78 30.50 1.67
N ILE A 607 64.99 29.45 2.06
CA ILE A 607 63.52 29.40 2.48
C ILE A 607 63.22 28.52 3.77
N GLY A 608 62.04 28.56 4.48
CA GLY A 608 61.67 27.53 5.54
C GLY A 608 60.30 27.59 6.32
N GLY A 609 59.90 26.55 7.12
CA GLY A 609 58.52 26.43 7.74
C GLY A 609 58.19 25.53 9.02
N PRO A 610 57.06 24.74 9.12
CA PRO A 610 56.09 24.89 10.28
C PRO A 610 55.29 23.66 10.92
N ALA A 611 54.38 23.93 11.91
CA ALA A 611 53.12 23.21 12.36
C ALA A 611 53.02 22.47 13.80
N PRO A 612 51.95 21.71 14.27
CA PRO A 612 51.31 21.83 15.65
C PRO A 612 50.88 20.54 16.49
N ALA A 613 50.23 20.65 17.69
CA ALA A 613 49.63 19.52 18.53
C ALA A 613 48.54 19.88 19.64
N PRO A 614 47.75 18.93 20.27
CA PRO A 614 46.47 19.22 21.04
C PRO A 614 45.99 18.34 22.29
N ILE A 615 44.76 18.61 22.86
CA ILE A 615 43.78 17.77 23.68
C ILE A 615 43.88 17.62 25.25
N ASP A 616 42.77 17.80 26.03
CA ASP A 616 41.98 16.76 26.80
C ASP A 616 40.93 17.30 27.86
N ALA A 617 39.87 16.53 28.22
CA ALA A 617 39.03 16.59 29.46
C ALA A 617 37.77 15.65 29.49
N ALA A 618 37.59 14.77 30.50
CA ALA A 618 36.31 14.06 30.76
C ALA A 618 36.16 13.44 32.18
N ALA A 619 34.99 13.54 32.84
CA ALA A 619 34.63 12.70 34.01
C ALA A 619 33.11 12.47 34.28
N PRO A 620 32.23 13.49 34.42
CA PRO A 620 30.86 13.27 34.98
C PRO A 620 29.90 12.48 34.07
N HIS A 621 30.19 12.44 32.77
CA HIS A 621 29.33 11.88 31.74
C HIS A 621 29.19 10.35 31.82
N GLU A 622 30.13 9.63 32.43
CA GLU A 622 30.13 8.16 32.43
C GLU A 622 29.14 7.56 33.44
N ALA A 623 29.00 8.15 34.63
CA ALA A 623 28.10 7.66 35.67
C ALA A 623 26.64 7.61 35.21
N PHE A 624 26.18 8.68 34.55
CA PHE A 624 24.83 8.74 33.97
C PHE A 624 24.62 7.68 32.88
N ARG A 625 25.63 7.45 32.02
CA ARG A 625 25.59 6.41 30.98
C ARG A 625 25.50 5.01 31.57
N ARG A 626 26.11 4.76 32.74
CA ARG A 626 26.05 3.47 33.44
C ARG A 626 24.66 3.19 34.02
N ALA A 627 24.08 4.13 34.77
CA ALA A 627 22.74 4.01 35.36
C ALA A 627 21.63 3.72 34.32
N LEU A 628 21.75 4.29 33.10
CA LEU A 628 20.82 4.04 32.00
C LEU A 628 20.85 2.60 31.48
N VAL A 629 22.01 1.94 31.51
CA VAL A 629 22.15 0.53 31.09
C VAL A 629 21.63 -0.39 32.18
N GLU A 630 21.91 -0.08 33.45
CA GLU A 630 21.44 -0.85 34.61
C GLU A 630 19.90 -0.87 34.70
N LEU A 631 19.21 0.26 34.52
CA LEU A 631 17.75 0.25 34.45
C LEU A 631 17.24 -0.56 33.25
N MET A 632 17.83 -0.40 32.06
CA MET A 632 17.35 -1.10 30.87
C MET A 632 17.49 -2.63 31.00
N LEU A 633 18.55 -3.11 31.66
CA LEU A 633 18.74 -4.53 31.97
C LEU A 633 17.68 -5.04 32.96
N ALA A 634 17.48 -4.34 34.09
CA ALA A 634 16.47 -4.70 35.09
C ALA A 634 15.04 -4.72 34.51
N VAL A 635 14.73 -3.80 33.59
CA VAL A 635 13.43 -3.74 32.88
C VAL A 635 13.21 -4.94 31.95
N VAL A 636 14.26 -5.40 31.25
CA VAL A 636 14.17 -6.62 30.43
C VAL A 636 14.03 -7.86 31.32
N GLU A 637 14.81 -7.96 32.39
CA GLU A 637 14.77 -9.10 33.30
C GLU A 637 13.43 -9.22 34.04
N ALA A 638 12.88 -8.11 34.54
CA ALA A 638 11.57 -8.06 35.17
C ALA A 638 10.44 -8.49 34.20
N TRP A 639 10.53 -8.10 32.93
CA TRP A 639 9.59 -8.53 31.89
C TRP A 639 9.73 -10.03 31.58
N GLU A 640 10.95 -10.51 31.32
CA GLU A 640 11.22 -11.91 30.94
C GLU A 640 10.82 -12.88 32.09
N ARG A 641 11.07 -12.51 33.35
CA ARG A 641 10.62 -13.28 34.53
C ARG A 641 9.11 -13.30 34.73
N SER A 642 8.41 -12.17 34.53
CA SER A 642 6.97 -12.05 34.84
C SER A 642 6.03 -12.47 33.71
N THR A 643 6.53 -12.53 32.47
CA THR A 643 5.72 -12.88 31.28
C THR A 643 6.16 -14.19 30.60
N GLY A 644 7.40 -14.64 30.82
CA GLY A 644 8.02 -15.71 30.03
C GLY A 644 8.40 -15.32 28.59
N SER A 645 8.07 -14.10 28.17
CA SER A 645 8.29 -13.59 26.81
C SER A 645 9.60 -12.82 26.69
N GLY A 646 10.40 -13.12 25.67
CA GLY A 646 11.68 -12.45 25.44
C GLY A 646 11.58 -10.96 25.08
N ARG A 647 12.68 -10.22 25.28
CA ARG A 647 12.83 -8.76 25.07
C ARG A 647 12.32 -8.17 23.75
N LEU A 648 12.16 -8.97 22.70
CA LEU A 648 11.57 -8.51 21.43
C LEU A 648 10.07 -8.25 21.57
N GLU A 649 9.37 -9.07 22.36
CA GLU A 649 7.93 -8.90 22.62
C GLU A 649 7.68 -7.71 23.54
N LEU A 650 8.60 -7.41 24.48
CA LEU A 650 8.61 -6.15 25.23
C LEU A 650 8.71 -4.93 24.30
N ALA A 651 9.60 -4.96 23.30
CA ALA A 651 9.72 -3.88 22.33
C ALA A 651 8.42 -3.68 21.52
N GLU A 652 7.82 -4.79 21.04
CA GLU A 652 6.58 -4.79 20.26
C GLU A 652 5.35 -4.35 21.07
N LYS A 653 5.13 -4.93 22.26
CA LYS A 653 3.99 -4.59 23.13
C LYS A 653 4.07 -3.19 23.72
N SER A 654 5.26 -2.73 24.12
CA SER A 654 5.44 -1.36 24.62
C SER A 654 5.37 -0.29 23.53
N ARG A 655 5.71 -0.65 22.28
CA ARG A 655 5.87 0.27 21.13
C ARG A 655 6.87 1.42 21.35
N ILE A 656 7.71 1.33 22.39
CA ILE A 656 8.76 2.33 22.69
C ILE A 656 9.96 2.14 21.75
N TRP A 657 10.25 0.88 21.39
CA TRP A 657 11.41 0.51 20.59
C TRP A 657 10.96 -0.17 19.30
N ALA A 658 11.37 0.37 18.16
CA ALA A 658 11.05 -0.22 16.86
C ALA A 658 11.70 -1.60 16.69
N VAL A 659 10.90 -2.61 16.33
CA VAL A 659 11.34 -3.95 15.95
C VAL A 659 11.41 -4.01 14.42
N ASN A 660 12.58 -4.32 13.89
CA ASN A 660 12.83 -4.45 12.45
C ASN A 660 13.21 -5.90 12.11
N ILE A 661 13.13 -6.28 10.82
CA ILE A 661 13.64 -7.56 10.33
C ILE A 661 15.05 -7.35 9.77
N ASP A 662 16.04 -7.99 10.39
CA ASP A 662 17.45 -7.97 10.00
C ASP A 662 17.90 -9.40 9.65
N ASP A 663 18.35 -9.63 8.42
CA ASP A 663 18.84 -10.93 7.94
C ASP A 663 17.86 -12.09 8.21
N GLY A 664 16.55 -11.81 8.05
CA GLY A 664 15.46 -12.77 8.30
C GLY A 664 15.11 -12.99 9.78
N ARG A 665 15.64 -12.18 10.71
CA ARG A 665 15.34 -12.28 12.15
C ARG A 665 14.83 -10.95 12.71
N LEU A 666 13.82 -10.99 13.59
CA LEU A 666 13.32 -9.81 14.30
C LEU A 666 14.38 -9.28 15.28
N ARG A 667 14.64 -7.96 15.26
CA ARG A 667 15.58 -7.28 16.16
C ARG A 667 15.11 -5.88 16.55
N ALA A 668 15.26 -5.55 17.82
CA ALA A 668 15.06 -4.20 18.35
C ALA A 668 16.39 -3.43 18.39
N ARG A 669 17.02 -3.16 17.22
CA ARG A 669 18.39 -2.57 17.13
C ARG A 669 18.62 -1.33 18.01
N ALA A 670 17.58 -0.51 18.22
CA ALA A 670 17.66 0.67 19.07
C ALA A 670 17.79 0.31 20.56
N MET A 671 17.00 -0.67 21.02
CA MET A 671 16.93 -1.15 22.40
C MET A 671 18.20 -1.92 22.80
N GLU A 672 18.72 -2.79 21.92
CA GLU A 672 19.91 -3.61 22.20
C GLU A 672 21.17 -2.79 22.51
N ARG A 673 21.20 -1.51 22.09
CA ARG A 673 22.27 -0.57 22.41
C ARG A 673 22.22 -0.02 23.84
N TYR A 674 21.09 -0.13 24.52
CA TYR A 674 20.93 0.26 25.93
C TYR A 674 21.21 -0.91 26.88
N LEU A 675 21.48 -2.12 26.37
CA LEU A 675 21.88 -3.29 27.16
C LEU A 675 23.42 -3.41 27.29
N SER A 676 24.19 -2.41 26.86
CA SER A 676 25.65 -2.42 26.94
C SER A 676 26.24 -1.01 26.89
N LEU A 677 27.05 -0.65 27.90
CA LEU A 677 27.69 0.66 28.02
C LEU A 677 28.57 1.04 26.80
N ALA A 678 29.23 0.05 26.20
CA ALA A 678 30.05 0.23 25.00
C ALA A 678 29.23 0.51 23.72
N LYS A 679 27.95 0.12 23.67
CA LYS A 679 27.05 0.31 22.51
C LYS A 679 26.11 1.51 22.67
N LEU A 680 25.99 2.02 23.90
CA LEU A 680 25.13 3.14 24.28
C LEU A 680 25.52 4.42 23.53
N PRO A 681 24.58 5.09 22.82
CA PRO A 681 24.85 6.33 22.11
C PRO A 681 25.46 7.43 23.01
N GLN A 682 26.32 8.27 22.45
CA GLN A 682 26.91 9.42 23.16
C GLN A 682 25.85 10.48 23.57
N ARG A 683 24.67 10.47 22.94
CA ARG A 683 23.47 11.20 23.39
C ARG A 683 22.33 10.18 23.63
N PRO A 684 22.19 9.61 24.84
CA PRO A 684 21.25 8.54 25.09
C PRO A 684 19.81 9.05 25.29
N ARG A 685 18.82 8.34 24.74
CA ARG A 685 17.38 8.61 24.90
C ARG A 685 16.86 8.13 26.26
N TRP A 686 17.31 8.76 27.34
CA TRP A 686 16.96 8.38 28.72
C TRP A 686 15.44 8.32 28.99
N ARG A 687 14.66 9.16 28.31
CA ARG A 687 13.17 9.17 28.40
C ARG A 687 12.53 7.90 27.81
N ASP A 688 13.21 7.18 26.93
CA ASP A 688 12.72 5.91 26.35
C ASP A 688 12.98 4.75 27.32
N VAL A 689 14.13 4.77 28.00
CA VAL A 689 14.46 3.84 29.10
C VAL A 689 13.48 3.98 30.26
N LEU A 690 13.21 5.22 30.73
CA LEU A 690 12.23 5.47 31.80
C LEU A 690 10.80 5.04 31.40
N ARG A 691 10.37 5.33 30.16
CA ARG A 691 9.07 4.84 29.66
C ARG A 691 8.99 3.31 29.64
N SER A 692 10.11 2.63 29.37
CA SER A 692 10.17 1.17 29.40
C SER A 692 9.99 0.62 30.83
N ALA A 693 10.58 1.29 31.83
CA ALA A 693 10.39 0.94 33.24
C ALA A 693 8.94 1.14 33.70
N TYR A 694 8.34 2.30 33.43
CA TYR A 694 6.93 2.56 33.78
C TYR A 694 5.95 1.62 33.05
N PHE A 695 6.26 1.20 31.82
CA PHE A 695 5.47 0.19 31.12
C PHE A 695 5.48 -1.15 31.86
N VAL A 696 6.66 -1.65 32.24
CA VAL A 696 6.78 -2.93 32.98
C VAL A 696 6.15 -2.83 34.37
N LEU A 697 6.42 -1.76 35.13
CA LEU A 697 5.83 -1.49 36.45
C LEU A 697 4.29 -1.42 36.42
N GLY A 698 3.69 -0.92 35.33
CA GLY A 698 2.25 -0.69 35.19
C GLY A 698 1.47 -1.76 34.42
N GLN A 699 2.14 -2.74 33.79
CA GLN A 699 1.48 -3.77 32.96
C GLN A 699 1.84 -5.21 33.37
N CYS A 700 2.83 -5.42 34.25
CA CYS A 700 3.31 -6.76 34.63
C CYS A 700 3.00 -7.10 36.09
N PRO A 701 2.61 -8.34 36.41
CA PRO A 701 2.49 -8.82 37.79
C PRO A 701 3.89 -9.07 38.38
N LEU A 702 4.52 -8.00 38.88
CA LEU A 702 5.82 -8.06 39.55
C LEU A 702 5.67 -8.42 41.03
N ASP A 703 6.66 -9.15 41.56
CA ASP A 703 6.88 -9.25 43.00
C ASP A 703 7.38 -7.92 43.60
N GLU A 704 7.26 -7.78 44.92
CA GLU A 704 7.54 -6.52 45.61
C GLU A 704 9.04 -6.15 45.59
N ALA A 705 9.92 -7.16 45.55
CA ALA A 705 11.37 -6.95 45.48
C ALA A 705 11.79 -6.36 44.12
N THR A 706 11.28 -6.92 43.02
CA THR A 706 11.54 -6.44 41.65
C THR A 706 10.87 -5.09 41.41
N ARG A 707 9.67 -4.85 41.97
CA ARG A 707 9.01 -3.55 41.96
C ARG A 707 9.86 -2.48 42.66
N ALA A 708 10.40 -2.78 43.84
CA ALA A 708 11.25 -1.86 44.60
C ALA A 708 12.58 -1.55 43.89
N ASP A 709 13.28 -2.57 43.37
CA ASP A 709 14.54 -2.40 42.64
C ASP A 709 14.38 -1.52 41.39
N LEU A 710 13.34 -1.76 40.59
CA LEU A 710 13.02 -0.92 39.43
C LEU A 710 12.75 0.54 39.81
N GLN A 711 12.01 0.77 40.90
CA GLN A 711 11.71 2.12 41.38
C GLN A 711 12.99 2.85 41.83
N VAL A 712 13.87 2.19 42.58
CA VAL A 712 15.18 2.75 42.99
C VAL A 712 16.04 3.12 41.78
N ARG A 713 16.07 2.29 40.73
CA ARG A 713 16.81 2.57 39.48
C ARG A 713 16.20 3.71 38.66
N VAL A 714 14.87 3.85 38.65
CA VAL A 714 14.16 5.01 38.08
C VAL A 714 14.55 6.30 38.79
N ASP A 715 14.49 6.31 40.13
CA ASP A 715 14.84 7.49 40.93
C ASP A 715 16.33 7.85 40.84
N ALA A 716 17.23 6.87 40.69
CA ALA A 716 18.64 7.10 40.42
C ALA A 716 18.86 7.93 39.14
N ILE A 717 18.16 7.61 38.04
CA ILE A 717 18.21 8.37 36.77
C ILE A 717 17.57 9.75 36.93
N LEU A 718 16.41 9.83 37.59
CA LEU A 718 15.76 11.13 37.85
C LEU A 718 16.67 12.06 38.67
N SER A 719 17.40 11.54 39.67
CA SER A 719 18.36 12.32 40.48
C SER A 719 19.54 12.87 39.67
N HIS A 720 19.95 12.20 38.58
CA HIS A 720 20.95 12.72 37.66
C HIS A 720 20.34 13.85 36.82
N THR A 721 19.15 13.65 36.24
CA THR A 721 18.51 14.68 35.40
C THR A 721 18.16 15.96 36.15
N ARG A 722 17.88 15.89 37.47
CA ARG A 722 17.71 17.07 38.33
C ARG A 722 19.05 17.79 38.61
N ARG A 723 20.14 17.05 38.82
CA ARG A 723 21.49 17.62 39.02
C ARG A 723 22.02 18.28 37.75
N SER A 724 21.76 17.71 36.57
CA SER A 724 22.07 18.31 35.26
C SER A 724 21.07 19.39 34.80
N ALA A 725 20.23 19.91 35.70
CA ALA A 725 19.36 21.06 35.49
C ALA A 725 19.55 22.15 36.56
N LEU A 726 20.56 21.98 37.41
CA LEU A 726 21.03 22.93 38.45
C LEU A 726 22.52 23.25 38.28
N LEU A 727 23.08 22.88 37.12
CA LEU A 727 24.41 23.13 36.58
C LEU A 727 24.23 23.56 35.11
#